data_AF-A0A0K9X7F1-F1
#
_entry.id   AF-A0A0K9X7F1-F1
#
_cell.length_a   1.000
_cell.length_b   1.000
_cell.length_c   1.000
_cell.angle_alpha   90.00
_cell.angle_beta   90.00
_cell.angle_gamma   90.00
#
_symmetry.space_group_name_H-M   'P 1'
#
loop_
_entity.id
_entity.type
_entity.pdbx_description
1 polymer ?
#
loop_
_entity_poly.entity_id
_entity_poly.type
_entity_poly.pdbx_seq_one_letter_code
_entity_poly.pdbx_strand_id
1 'polypeptide(L)'
;MGEVVPLHRVPTGEGHGAGWAPLEAGRWAAWLREQVAEGWREGEWDGQTLVFTGDVANARTVVYRCGTAACDALTRAKSLCTTCAKAQRVSGLSMKEFKAVFVPVRDRTMTGVQERCRVGGCPRDAHVWGLCSSHASLRQKHLDRDPGSALEVWVARQKPYPPVASCRVRGCRFDGRGPHTLCFQHIRTFKRHPSSRVAGARVPADWLDRQAPYLAVHQFSLAPLSRLARLEVLYALQQRDARGQKIDPHATRQMVAHLAEAADSLAAVPADALPHRSGSNIDALLRETHRVVAAALARFRGQDPADQATLDLTELGVRGKRGGRTSRPGDLDLTELAQPWLRRVLITWIDETKPTTGEVRRAHRACVTAARALALRPGGGADAAVLTFADMGAVVDAFRHLPRLDGSPMKNKARNGLLGFFFKVLDYGRAAGHLGGMSAYFARHPSHVIAPDEVSEEDEAGRALPNDVIYQLDDQIHLLGRGVTHGRLTPGEVHEMCRAVYELLRDTGRRPYEIGELRLDCLKREEAHWTLIWDNRKAGRTRRHLPVNVETAETIQRWLAVREGLDLPTGSEGYLFPPAGENGQLRHLLPEQVAHIIRAWVDCDEVTLFAEEFGPDGTRAPFDKSLVFPYAFRHSFCQRHADAGLDQDLLRELMDHRSEVTTAAYYKISAKRKREAVNVMRLHTTDRKGRLTPLSQTAYLRGSVQVPFGNCTEPSNVKAGGHACPIRFQCVGCPSYHPDPSYLPAMEDHIRQLRAQREKAVMMDVDEFVVRNMDEEIAAYKKRVDQMRDQVAAMDPQERERVEEASAVLRKVRAAQAGRGAVALPMPVVRRPRVDGAGA
;
A
#
# COMPACT_ATOMS: atom_id res chain seq x y z
N MET A 1 39.17 -18.57 -5.81
CA MET A 1 39.18 -18.85 -4.36
C MET A 1 37.75 -18.78 -3.86
N GLY A 2 37.10 -19.93 -3.69
CA GLY A 2 35.78 -19.99 -3.03
C GLY A 2 35.92 -19.47 -1.60
N GLU A 3 34.85 -18.88 -1.06
CA GLU A 3 34.77 -18.43 0.33
C GLU A 3 34.97 -19.62 1.30
N VAL A 4 36.21 -20.06 1.48
CA VAL A 4 36.60 -20.95 2.57
C VAL A 4 36.73 -20.07 3.80
N VAL A 5 35.59 -19.85 4.46
CA VAL A 5 35.54 -19.12 5.72
C VAL A 5 36.18 -20.00 6.80
N PRO A 6 37.08 -19.47 7.65
CA PRO A 6 37.77 -20.25 8.66
C PRO A 6 36.79 -20.96 9.59
N LEU A 7 37.12 -22.20 9.98
CA LEU A 7 36.54 -22.81 11.18
C LEU A 7 36.73 -21.84 12.36
N HIS A 8 35.66 -21.64 13.14
CA HIS A 8 35.59 -20.69 14.24
C HIS A 8 36.85 -20.71 15.11
N ARG A 9 37.31 -19.52 15.53
CA ARG A 9 38.39 -19.38 16.51
C ARG A 9 37.78 -19.64 17.90
N VAL A 10 38.48 -20.41 18.72
CA VAL A 10 38.21 -20.51 20.16
C VAL A 10 39.32 -19.71 20.85
N PRO A 11 39.01 -18.69 21.65
CA PRO A 11 40.00 -18.06 22.52
C PRO A 11 40.38 -18.98 23.68
N THR A 12 41.65 -18.92 24.04
CA THR A 12 42.23 -19.51 25.24
C THR A 12 41.77 -18.73 26.47
N GLY A 13 40.99 -19.38 27.34
CA GLY A 13 40.89 -19.13 28.78
C GLY A 13 40.66 -17.69 29.26
N GLU A 14 39.42 -17.40 29.65
CA GLU A 14 39.03 -16.85 30.97
C GLU A 14 37.50 -16.86 31.03
N GLY A 15 36.93 -17.54 32.03
CA GLY A 15 35.48 -17.73 32.12
C GLY A 15 34.75 -16.42 32.29
N HIS A 16 33.91 -16.04 31.32
CA HIS A 16 33.05 -14.86 31.43
C HIS A 16 31.86 -15.19 32.34
N GLY A 17 32.05 -14.88 33.62
CA GLY A 17 31.02 -14.95 34.64
C GLY A 17 30.06 -13.78 34.55
N ALA A 18 28.83 -14.08 34.16
CA ALA A 18 27.62 -13.56 34.79
C ALA A 18 26.63 -14.74 34.80
N GLY A 19 26.98 -15.78 35.56
CA GLY A 19 26.29 -17.05 35.53
C GLY A 19 24.99 -17.00 36.32
N TRP A 20 23.90 -17.36 35.67
CA TRP A 20 22.69 -17.88 36.33
C TRP A 20 23.04 -18.81 37.50
N ALA A 21 22.25 -18.79 38.57
CA ALA A 21 22.31 -19.86 39.56
C ALA A 21 22.02 -21.22 38.86
N PRO A 22 22.76 -22.31 39.14
CA PRO A 22 22.63 -23.58 38.39
C PRO A 22 21.20 -24.13 38.31
N LEU A 23 20.42 -23.97 39.38
CA LEU A 23 19.02 -24.39 39.44
C LEU A 23 18.10 -23.52 38.56
N GLU A 24 18.36 -22.22 38.50
CA GLU A 24 17.60 -21.28 37.66
C GLU A 24 17.91 -21.50 36.18
N ALA A 25 19.19 -21.72 35.83
CA ALA A 25 19.61 -22.12 34.49
C ALA A 25 18.96 -23.43 34.03
N GLY A 26 18.85 -24.41 34.94
CA GLY A 26 18.19 -25.69 34.68
C GLY A 26 16.69 -25.53 34.39
N ARG A 27 15.97 -24.73 35.20
CA ARG A 27 14.54 -24.44 35.00
C ARG A 27 14.29 -23.65 33.71
N TRP A 28 15.14 -22.66 33.41
CA TRP A 28 15.07 -21.90 32.18
C TRP A 28 15.29 -22.79 30.94
N ALA A 29 16.29 -23.67 30.99
CA ALA A 29 16.52 -24.64 29.92
C ALA A 29 15.35 -25.61 29.74
N ALA A 30 14.70 -26.06 30.82
CA ALA A 30 13.52 -26.91 30.75
C ALA A 30 12.35 -26.19 30.07
N TRP A 31 12.05 -24.96 30.49
CA TRP A 31 11.02 -24.14 29.88
C TRP A 31 11.29 -23.91 28.38
N LEU A 32 12.53 -23.58 27.99
CA LEU A 32 12.88 -23.41 26.57
C LEU A 32 12.66 -24.68 25.74
N ARG A 33 12.93 -25.87 26.30
CA ARG A 33 12.68 -27.14 25.59
C ARG A 33 11.19 -27.39 25.37
N GLU A 34 10.33 -26.99 26.30
CA GLU A 34 8.88 -27.07 26.13
C GLU A 34 8.36 -26.12 25.04
N GLN A 35 9.06 -25.00 24.82
CA GLN A 35 8.66 -23.99 23.83
C GLN A 35 9.27 -24.21 22.43
N VAL A 36 10.38 -24.94 22.33
CA VAL A 36 11.03 -25.26 21.06
C VAL A 36 10.43 -26.53 20.47
N ALA A 37 9.96 -26.47 19.22
CA ALA A 37 9.44 -27.63 18.53
C ALA A 37 10.57 -28.63 18.20
N GLU A 38 10.38 -29.90 18.56
CA GLU A 38 11.37 -30.98 18.39
C GLU A 38 11.80 -31.17 16.92
N GLY A 39 10.92 -30.85 15.97
CA GLY A 39 11.16 -30.86 14.52
C GLY A 39 11.03 -29.49 13.85
N TRP A 40 11.38 -28.38 14.52
CA TRP A 40 11.33 -27.05 13.91
C TRP A 40 12.02 -27.07 12.54
N ARG A 41 11.31 -26.68 11.45
CA ARG A 41 11.82 -26.71 10.07
C ARG A 41 12.30 -28.11 9.65
N GLU A 42 11.38 -29.09 9.70
CA GLU A 42 11.59 -30.46 9.22
C GLU A 42 12.30 -30.48 7.85
N GLY A 43 13.36 -31.28 7.73
CA GLY A 43 14.21 -31.36 6.53
C GLY A 43 15.31 -30.29 6.44
N GLU A 44 15.18 -29.13 7.10
CA GLU A 44 16.23 -28.11 7.15
C GLU A 44 17.01 -28.16 8.47
N TRP A 45 16.36 -28.32 9.62
CA TRP A 45 17.03 -28.39 10.93
C TRP A 45 17.21 -29.83 11.41
N ASP A 46 18.40 -30.11 11.95
CA ASP A 46 18.71 -31.37 12.61
C ASP A 46 19.16 -31.11 14.04
N GLY A 47 18.31 -31.46 15.01
CA GLY A 47 18.57 -31.29 16.44
C GLY A 47 19.69 -32.18 16.99
N GLN A 48 19.98 -33.31 16.34
CA GLN A 48 21.07 -34.20 16.73
C GLN A 48 22.41 -33.61 16.31
N THR A 49 22.52 -33.12 15.07
CA THR A 49 23.77 -32.52 14.57
C THR A 49 23.92 -31.03 14.90
N LEU A 50 22.85 -30.36 15.33
CA LEU A 50 22.77 -28.92 15.54
C LEU A 50 23.11 -28.12 14.27
N VAL A 51 22.76 -28.67 13.11
CA VAL A 51 23.00 -28.07 11.80
C VAL A 51 21.66 -27.72 11.16
N PHE A 52 21.59 -26.50 10.67
CA PHE A 52 20.56 -26.08 9.74
C PHE A 52 21.10 -26.14 8.31
N THR A 53 20.35 -26.73 7.39
CA THR A 53 20.62 -26.86 5.97
C THR A 53 19.46 -26.26 5.19
N GLY A 54 19.68 -25.06 4.66
CA GLY A 54 18.63 -24.32 3.97
C GLY A 54 18.16 -25.00 2.69
N ASP A 55 16.85 -25.18 2.58
CA ASP A 55 16.18 -25.67 1.40
C ASP A 55 15.87 -24.52 0.43
N VAL A 56 16.29 -24.70 -0.82
CA VAL A 56 16.09 -23.73 -1.90
C VAL A 56 14.64 -23.66 -2.37
N ALA A 57 13.87 -24.72 -2.17
CA ALA A 57 12.44 -24.69 -2.44
C ALA A 57 11.67 -23.91 -1.35
N ASN A 58 12.25 -23.75 -0.16
CA ASN A 58 11.61 -23.01 0.92
C ASN A 58 11.83 -21.50 0.77
N ALA A 59 10.79 -20.78 0.33
CA ALA A 59 10.80 -19.32 0.17
C ALA A 59 11.12 -18.53 1.46
N ARG A 60 11.08 -19.19 2.62
CA ARG A 60 11.35 -18.62 3.95
C ARG A 60 12.79 -18.83 4.41
N THR A 61 13.65 -19.34 3.53
CA THR A 61 15.09 -19.47 3.75
C THR A 61 15.83 -18.61 2.74
N VAL A 62 16.82 -17.82 3.19
CA VAL A 62 17.63 -16.97 2.31
C VAL A 62 18.71 -17.81 1.64
N VAL A 63 18.29 -18.56 0.63
CA VAL A 63 19.16 -19.32 -0.25
C VAL A 63 18.54 -19.35 -1.65
N TYR A 64 19.37 -19.18 -2.66
CA TYR A 64 18.93 -19.14 -4.05
C TYR A 64 19.88 -19.96 -4.91
N ARG A 65 19.40 -20.44 -6.06
CA ARG A 65 20.28 -20.97 -7.09
C ARG A 65 20.96 -19.82 -7.83
N CYS A 66 22.16 -20.09 -8.32
CA CYS A 66 22.85 -19.23 -9.26
C CYS A 66 21.93 -18.97 -10.46
N GLY A 67 21.89 -17.72 -10.93
CA GLY A 67 21.03 -17.34 -12.07
C GLY A 67 21.39 -18.00 -13.41
N THR A 68 22.55 -18.65 -13.53
CA THR A 68 22.96 -19.39 -14.73
C THR A 68 22.26 -20.75 -14.79
N ALA A 69 21.59 -21.05 -15.90
CA ALA A 69 20.77 -22.26 -16.08
C ALA A 69 21.55 -23.57 -15.86
N ALA A 70 22.78 -23.65 -16.37
CA ALA A 70 23.66 -24.82 -16.20
C ALA A 70 24.42 -24.83 -14.85
N CYS A 71 24.08 -23.95 -13.90
CA CYS A 71 24.77 -23.83 -12.61
C CYS A 71 23.84 -24.13 -11.43
N ASP A 72 24.08 -25.23 -10.72
CA ASP A 72 23.39 -25.61 -9.49
C ASP A 72 23.98 -24.98 -8.21
N ALA A 73 24.88 -24.00 -8.33
CA ALA A 73 25.55 -23.41 -7.17
C ALA A 73 24.56 -22.58 -6.35
N LEU A 74 24.70 -22.60 -5.03
CA LEU A 74 23.84 -21.84 -4.14
C LEU A 74 24.43 -20.47 -3.79
N THR A 75 23.58 -19.48 -3.64
CA THR A 75 23.91 -18.07 -3.39
C THR A 75 23.02 -17.48 -2.31
N ARG A 76 23.46 -16.37 -1.71
CA ARG A 76 22.71 -15.64 -0.66
C ARG A 76 21.69 -14.66 -1.24
N ALA A 77 21.83 -14.29 -2.50
CA ALA A 77 20.94 -13.41 -3.23
C ALA A 77 20.55 -14.06 -4.57
N LYS A 78 19.46 -13.60 -5.18
CA LYS A 78 19.04 -14.02 -6.53
C LYS A 78 19.98 -13.44 -7.59
N SER A 79 21.20 -13.97 -7.62
CA SER A 79 22.31 -13.46 -8.42
C SER A 79 23.19 -14.60 -8.93
N LEU A 80 24.21 -14.25 -9.70
CA LEU A 80 25.23 -15.21 -10.10
C LEU A 80 26.11 -15.58 -8.90
N CYS A 81 26.55 -16.84 -8.83
CA CYS A 81 27.57 -17.25 -7.87
C CYS A 81 28.90 -16.57 -8.19
N THR A 82 29.83 -16.52 -7.23
CA THR A 82 31.12 -15.81 -7.40
C THR A 82 31.90 -16.25 -8.64
N THR A 83 31.82 -17.52 -9.02
CA THR A 83 32.46 -18.05 -10.24
C THR A 83 31.77 -17.55 -11.51
N CYS A 84 30.44 -17.70 -11.59
CA CYS A 84 29.67 -17.24 -12.76
C CYS A 84 29.71 -15.72 -12.89
N ALA A 85 29.69 -14.97 -11.78
CA ALA A 85 29.80 -13.52 -11.78
C ALA A 85 31.15 -13.03 -12.33
N LYS A 86 32.25 -13.75 -12.04
CA LYS A 86 33.57 -13.44 -12.61
C LYS A 86 33.62 -13.75 -14.11
N ALA A 87 33.07 -14.90 -14.52
CA ALA A 87 33.00 -15.28 -15.93
C ALA A 87 32.12 -14.32 -16.74
N GLN A 88 31.00 -13.86 -16.17
CA GLN A 88 30.09 -12.92 -16.85
C GLN A 88 30.78 -11.60 -17.16
N ARG A 89 31.56 -11.05 -16.22
CA ARG A 89 32.29 -9.78 -16.41
C ARG A 89 33.29 -9.79 -17.57
N VAL A 90 33.81 -10.96 -17.93
CA VAL A 90 34.81 -11.12 -19.00
C VAL A 90 34.23 -11.74 -20.27
N SER A 91 32.94 -12.10 -20.27
CA SER A 91 32.30 -12.80 -21.39
C SER A 91 31.86 -11.90 -22.55
N GLY A 92 31.60 -10.62 -22.29
CA GLY A 92 30.98 -9.70 -23.26
C GLY A 92 29.50 -9.96 -23.57
N LEU A 93 28.90 -11.02 -23.02
CA LEU A 93 27.49 -11.38 -23.24
C LEU A 93 26.54 -10.55 -22.38
N SER A 94 25.32 -10.30 -22.88
CA SER A 94 24.25 -9.76 -22.04
C SER A 94 23.94 -10.72 -20.88
N MET A 95 23.38 -10.22 -19.79
CA MET A 95 23.06 -11.05 -18.62
C MET A 95 22.07 -12.18 -18.98
N LYS A 96 21.08 -11.92 -19.84
CA LYS A 96 20.07 -12.90 -20.27
C LYS A 96 20.73 -14.01 -21.10
N GLU A 97 21.56 -13.65 -22.07
CA GLU A 97 22.30 -14.61 -22.90
C GLU A 97 23.29 -15.42 -22.06
N PHE A 98 24.09 -14.76 -21.22
CA PHE A 98 25.04 -15.44 -20.33
C PHE A 98 24.36 -16.47 -19.43
N LYS A 99 23.24 -16.11 -18.80
CA LYS A 99 22.48 -17.01 -17.94
C LYS A 99 21.98 -18.24 -18.71
N ALA A 100 21.67 -18.11 -20.00
CA ALA A 100 21.17 -19.20 -20.84
C ALA A 100 22.28 -20.13 -21.35
N VAL A 101 23.42 -19.59 -21.79
CA VAL A 101 24.41 -20.37 -22.56
C VAL A 101 25.66 -20.78 -21.77
N PHE A 102 26.01 -20.10 -20.67
CA PHE A 102 27.26 -20.36 -19.97
C PHE A 102 27.20 -21.66 -19.14
N VAL A 103 28.18 -22.55 -19.35
CA VAL A 103 28.35 -23.79 -18.57
C VAL A 103 29.58 -23.67 -17.67
N PRO A 104 29.43 -23.59 -16.34
CA PRO A 104 30.56 -23.47 -15.44
C PRO A 104 31.32 -24.80 -15.29
N VAL A 105 32.63 -24.78 -15.51
CA VAL A 105 33.50 -25.91 -15.16
C VAL A 105 33.78 -25.90 -13.65
N ARG A 106 33.54 -27.02 -12.97
CA ARG A 106 33.76 -27.18 -11.52
C ARG A 106 34.94 -28.10 -11.24
N ASP A 107 36.10 -27.53 -10.96
CA ASP A 107 37.28 -28.31 -10.54
C ASP A 107 37.24 -28.71 -9.06
N ARG A 108 36.28 -28.19 -8.28
CA ARG A 108 36.11 -28.45 -6.84
C ARG A 108 34.64 -28.64 -6.49
N THR A 109 34.30 -29.76 -5.85
CA THR A 109 32.99 -30.01 -5.23
C THR A 109 32.86 -29.16 -3.96
N MET A 110 31.99 -28.15 -4.00
CA MET A 110 31.74 -27.21 -2.90
C MET A 110 30.41 -27.46 -2.17
N THR A 111 29.68 -28.50 -2.56
CA THR A 111 28.34 -28.83 -2.06
C THR A 111 28.43 -29.87 -0.93
N GLY A 112 27.67 -29.67 0.15
CA GLY A 112 27.69 -30.50 1.37
C GLY A 112 27.16 -31.93 1.20
N VAL A 113 26.73 -32.30 0.00
CA VAL A 113 26.56 -33.70 -0.41
C VAL A 113 27.75 -33.99 -1.33
N GLN A 114 28.79 -34.60 -0.76
CA GLN A 114 29.91 -35.07 -1.56
C GLN A 114 29.53 -36.42 -2.17
N GLU A 115 29.65 -36.52 -3.49
CA GLU A 115 29.58 -37.80 -4.19
C GLU A 115 30.65 -38.75 -3.64
N ARG A 116 30.46 -40.05 -3.85
CA ARG A 116 31.55 -41.01 -3.55
C ARG A 116 32.73 -40.74 -4.46
N CYS A 117 33.91 -41.14 -4.01
CA CYS A 117 35.12 -41.09 -4.82
C CYS A 117 34.88 -41.72 -6.20
N ARG A 118 35.30 -41.03 -7.27
CA ARG A 118 35.22 -41.50 -8.66
C ARG A 118 35.94 -42.83 -8.92
N VAL A 119 36.85 -43.24 -8.04
CA VAL A 119 37.48 -44.56 -8.12
C VAL A 119 36.43 -45.62 -7.77
N GLY A 120 36.13 -46.49 -8.74
CA GLY A 120 35.11 -47.53 -8.60
C GLY A 120 35.26 -48.37 -7.32
N GLY A 121 34.16 -48.51 -6.58
CA GLY A 121 34.10 -49.29 -5.33
C GLY A 121 34.72 -48.61 -4.11
N CYS A 122 35.18 -47.36 -4.20
CA CYS A 122 35.73 -46.63 -3.06
C CYS A 122 34.60 -46.02 -2.21
N PRO A 123 34.41 -46.43 -0.94
CA PRO A 123 33.31 -45.98 -0.09
C PRO A 123 33.59 -44.62 0.58
N ARG A 124 34.68 -43.93 0.21
CA ARG A 124 35.10 -42.65 0.81
C ARG A 124 34.52 -41.47 0.02
N ASP A 125 34.32 -40.35 0.70
CA ASP A 125 33.70 -39.16 0.10
C ASP A 125 34.68 -38.36 -0.76
N ALA A 126 34.18 -37.85 -1.89
CA ALA A 126 34.94 -37.11 -2.88
C ALA A 126 35.25 -35.68 -2.44
N HIS A 127 36.53 -35.30 -2.43
CA HIS A 127 37.00 -34.00 -1.96
C HIS A 127 37.41 -33.05 -3.10
N VAL A 128 38.35 -33.43 -3.97
CA VAL A 128 38.86 -32.61 -5.09
C VAL A 128 38.96 -33.49 -6.33
N TRP A 129 38.62 -32.97 -7.51
CA TRP A 129 38.51 -33.73 -8.77
C TRP A 129 37.53 -34.93 -8.72
N GLY A 130 36.57 -34.91 -7.78
CA GLY A 130 35.72 -36.08 -7.53
C GLY A 130 36.44 -37.24 -6.81
N LEU A 131 37.65 -37.02 -6.29
CA LEU A 131 38.46 -38.06 -5.62
C LEU A 131 38.45 -37.89 -4.11
N CYS A 132 38.45 -39.00 -3.36
CA CYS A 132 38.68 -38.95 -1.92
C CYS A 132 40.02 -38.33 -1.61
N SER A 133 40.20 -37.81 -0.40
CA SER A 133 41.42 -37.07 -0.08
C SER A 133 42.72 -37.85 -0.26
N SER A 134 42.71 -39.17 -0.05
CA SER A 134 43.87 -40.04 -0.30
C SER A 134 44.17 -40.17 -1.80
N HIS A 135 43.14 -40.40 -2.61
CA HIS A 135 43.29 -40.46 -4.07
C HIS A 135 43.67 -39.09 -4.66
N ALA A 136 43.12 -37.99 -4.15
CA ALA A 136 43.50 -36.63 -4.57
C ALA A 136 44.97 -36.32 -4.26
N SER A 137 45.49 -36.73 -3.10
CA SER A 137 46.93 -36.59 -2.78
C SER A 137 47.81 -37.45 -3.70
N LEU A 138 47.37 -38.67 -4.05
CA LEU A 138 48.09 -39.53 -4.99
C LEU A 138 48.06 -38.93 -6.41
N ARG A 139 46.92 -38.34 -6.81
CA ARG A 139 46.75 -37.64 -8.08
C ARG A 139 47.65 -36.41 -8.17
N GLN A 140 47.76 -35.61 -7.10
CA GLN A 140 48.67 -34.47 -7.07
C GLN A 140 50.13 -34.93 -7.30
N LYS A 141 50.59 -35.96 -6.58
CA LYS A 141 51.93 -36.53 -6.78
C LYS A 141 52.15 -37.06 -8.20
N HIS A 142 51.10 -37.53 -8.86
CA HIS A 142 51.15 -37.95 -10.26
C HIS A 142 51.27 -36.75 -11.21
N LEU A 143 50.48 -35.71 -10.99
CA LEU A 143 50.55 -34.47 -11.76
C LEU A 143 51.90 -33.75 -11.62
N ASP A 144 52.53 -33.83 -10.44
CA ASP A 144 53.87 -33.28 -10.23
C ASP A 144 54.95 -33.99 -11.10
N ARG A 145 54.67 -35.23 -11.54
CA ARG A 145 55.55 -36.03 -12.42
C ARG A 145 55.15 -35.96 -13.89
N ASP A 146 53.84 -35.91 -14.15
CA ASP A 146 53.23 -35.83 -15.47
C ASP A 146 52.06 -34.83 -15.46
N PRO A 147 52.36 -33.55 -15.70
CA PRO A 147 51.37 -32.47 -15.67
C PRO A 147 50.26 -32.61 -16.73
N GLY A 148 50.52 -33.33 -17.82
CA GLY A 148 49.58 -33.51 -18.95
C GLY A 148 48.61 -34.67 -18.78
N SER A 149 48.77 -35.51 -17.75
CA SER A 149 47.98 -36.72 -17.57
C SER A 149 46.47 -36.45 -17.46
N ALA A 150 45.65 -37.15 -18.22
CA ALA A 150 44.19 -37.06 -18.13
C ALA A 150 43.64 -37.71 -16.83
N LEU A 151 42.67 -37.06 -16.19
CA LEU A 151 42.09 -37.54 -14.91
C LEU A 151 41.44 -38.92 -15.05
N GLU A 152 40.63 -39.14 -16.08
CA GLU A 152 39.87 -40.39 -16.24
C GLU A 152 40.78 -41.62 -16.45
N VAL A 153 41.85 -41.45 -17.23
CA VAL A 153 42.88 -42.50 -17.43
C VAL A 153 43.57 -42.84 -16.12
N TRP A 154 43.83 -41.83 -15.28
CA TRP A 154 44.44 -42.03 -13.98
C TRP A 154 43.48 -42.75 -13.01
N VAL A 155 42.21 -42.34 -12.97
CA VAL A 155 41.18 -42.93 -12.09
C VAL A 155 40.96 -44.41 -12.39
N ALA A 156 40.89 -44.79 -13.66
CA ALA A 156 40.69 -46.17 -14.08
C ALA A 156 41.79 -47.14 -13.60
N ARG A 157 42.97 -46.63 -13.25
CA ARG A 157 44.12 -47.41 -12.77
C ARG A 157 44.19 -47.53 -11.24
N GLN A 158 43.28 -46.88 -10.51
CA GLN A 158 43.33 -46.85 -9.04
C GLN A 158 42.49 -47.96 -8.42
N LYS A 159 42.92 -48.42 -7.25
CA LYS A 159 42.17 -49.35 -6.41
C LYS A 159 41.36 -48.61 -5.34
N PRO A 160 40.19 -49.13 -4.94
CA PRO A 160 39.41 -48.56 -3.84
C PRO A 160 40.15 -48.70 -2.50
N TYR A 161 39.86 -47.80 -1.57
CA TYR A 161 40.38 -47.87 -0.20
C TYR A 161 39.30 -48.32 0.79
N PRO A 162 39.64 -48.94 1.93
CA PRO A 162 38.65 -49.29 2.95
C PRO A 162 37.98 -48.04 3.55
N PRO A 163 36.77 -48.15 4.12
CA PRO A 163 36.10 -47.04 4.79
C PRO A 163 36.95 -46.53 5.96
N VAL A 164 36.80 -45.25 6.28
CA VAL A 164 37.44 -44.61 7.43
C VAL A 164 36.38 -44.02 8.34
N ALA A 165 36.65 -44.01 9.65
CA ALA A 165 35.75 -43.39 10.60
C ALA A 165 35.56 -41.91 10.25
N SER A 166 34.33 -41.42 10.37
CA SER A 166 34.00 -40.01 10.18
C SER A 166 34.68 -39.15 11.26
N CYS A 167 34.85 -37.87 10.96
CA CYS A 167 35.33 -36.90 11.94
C CYS A 167 34.48 -36.94 13.21
N ARG A 168 35.13 -36.88 14.38
CA ARG A 168 34.45 -36.85 15.68
C ARG A 168 33.64 -35.58 15.95
N VAL A 169 33.80 -34.52 15.15
CA VAL A 169 32.99 -33.32 15.26
C VAL A 169 31.57 -33.61 14.79
N ARG A 170 30.60 -33.32 15.64
CA ARG A 170 29.17 -33.51 15.37
C ARG A 170 28.76 -32.89 14.02
N GLY A 171 28.02 -33.64 13.21
CA GLY A 171 27.56 -33.20 11.89
C GLY A 171 28.65 -33.10 10.82
N CYS A 172 29.92 -33.37 11.14
CA CYS A 172 31.00 -33.36 10.17
C CYS A 172 31.03 -34.68 9.41
N ARG A 173 30.87 -34.62 8.09
CA ARG A 173 30.81 -35.80 7.21
C ARG A 173 32.18 -36.24 6.69
N PHE A 174 33.22 -35.46 6.92
CA PHE A 174 34.55 -35.75 6.37
C PHE A 174 35.25 -36.88 7.10
N ASP A 175 36.01 -37.66 6.32
CA ASP A 175 36.95 -38.68 6.79
C ASP A 175 37.86 -38.17 7.92
N GLY A 176 37.81 -38.85 9.07
CA GLY A 176 38.72 -38.67 10.18
C GLY A 176 40.12 -39.20 9.85
N ARG A 177 41.16 -38.51 10.33
CA ARG A 177 42.56 -38.89 10.09
C ARG A 177 43.35 -38.99 11.38
N GLY A 178 44.32 -39.90 11.38
CA GLY A 178 45.29 -40.07 12.45
C GLY A 178 44.67 -40.45 13.80
N PRO A 179 45.44 -40.36 14.90
CA PRO A 179 45.00 -40.85 16.22
C PRO A 179 43.82 -40.06 16.81
N HIS A 180 43.60 -38.82 16.36
CA HIS A 180 42.52 -37.98 16.86
C HIS A 180 41.18 -38.23 16.16
N THR A 181 41.16 -38.94 15.03
CA THR A 181 39.96 -39.18 14.19
C THR A 181 39.25 -37.86 13.85
N LEU A 182 40.03 -36.86 13.43
CA LEU A 182 39.54 -35.55 12.99
C LEU A 182 39.85 -35.34 11.51
N CYS A 183 38.97 -34.65 10.78
CA CYS A 183 39.25 -34.29 9.40
C CYS A 183 40.40 -33.26 9.31
N PHE A 184 40.94 -33.03 8.11
CA PHE A 184 42.06 -32.11 7.90
C PHE A 184 41.81 -30.68 8.42
N GLN A 185 40.57 -30.19 8.33
CA GLN A 185 40.24 -28.84 8.81
C GLN A 185 40.15 -28.83 10.34
N HIS A 186 39.44 -29.79 10.95
CA HIS A 186 39.30 -29.85 12.40
C HIS A 186 40.61 -30.18 13.12
N ILE A 187 41.50 -30.99 12.53
CA ILE A 187 42.83 -31.20 13.11
C ILE A 187 43.66 -29.91 13.08
N ARG A 188 43.56 -29.09 12.03
CA ARG A 188 44.23 -27.78 11.96
C ARG A 188 43.70 -26.81 13.02
N THR A 189 42.41 -26.85 13.32
CA THR A 189 41.83 -26.07 14.42
C THR A 189 42.27 -26.62 15.78
N PHE A 190 42.23 -27.94 15.97
CA PHE A 190 42.65 -28.59 17.22
C PHE A 190 44.12 -28.30 17.55
N LYS A 191 45.01 -28.29 16.56
CA LYS A 191 46.43 -27.92 16.72
C LYS A 191 46.68 -26.52 17.29
N ARG A 192 45.67 -25.66 17.35
CA ARG A 192 45.75 -24.33 17.98
C ARG A 192 45.28 -24.34 19.44
N HIS A 193 44.61 -25.41 19.87
CA HIS A 193 44.13 -25.58 21.23
C HIS A 193 45.29 -25.96 22.17
N PRO A 194 45.36 -25.43 23.41
CA PRO A 194 46.43 -25.75 24.36
C PRO A 194 46.64 -27.25 24.57
N SER A 195 45.56 -28.04 24.64
CA SER A 195 45.63 -29.50 24.81
C SER A 195 46.32 -30.24 23.66
N SER A 196 46.47 -29.62 22.48
CA SER A 196 47.21 -30.24 21.37
C SER A 196 48.73 -30.19 21.52
N ARG A 197 49.25 -29.41 22.49
CA ARG A 197 50.68 -29.31 22.80
C ARG A 197 51.21 -30.50 23.58
N VAL A 198 50.33 -31.33 24.13
CA VAL A 198 50.67 -32.54 24.88
C VAL A 198 50.69 -33.74 23.92
N ALA A 199 51.84 -34.39 23.78
CA ALA A 199 52.00 -35.56 22.93
C ALA A 199 51.05 -36.69 23.38
N GLY A 200 50.28 -37.26 22.43
CA GLY A 200 49.34 -38.34 22.71
C GLY A 200 48.01 -37.93 23.37
N ALA A 201 47.78 -36.64 23.64
CA ALA A 201 46.56 -36.19 24.28
C ALA A 201 45.31 -36.47 23.43
N ARG A 202 44.25 -36.97 24.09
CA ARG A 202 42.93 -37.14 23.47
C ARG A 202 42.30 -35.78 23.21
N VAL A 203 41.47 -35.69 22.17
CA VAL A 203 40.68 -34.49 21.90
C VAL A 203 39.65 -34.29 23.03
N PRO A 204 39.63 -33.13 23.72
CA PRO A 204 38.69 -32.85 24.80
C PRO A 204 37.22 -32.89 24.33
N ALA A 205 36.33 -33.38 25.19
CA ALA A 205 34.91 -33.56 24.84
C ALA A 205 34.17 -32.22 24.73
N ASP A 206 34.51 -31.25 25.58
CA ASP A 206 34.06 -29.86 25.53
C ASP A 206 34.50 -29.15 24.25
N TRP A 207 35.74 -29.38 23.81
CA TRP A 207 36.22 -28.88 22.52
C TRP A 207 35.36 -29.42 21.38
N LEU A 208 35.13 -30.74 21.35
CA LEU A 208 34.29 -31.40 20.33
C LEU A 208 32.85 -30.89 20.33
N ASP A 209 32.26 -30.70 21.50
CA ASP A 209 30.88 -30.21 21.65
C ASP A 209 30.72 -28.79 21.09
N ARG A 210 31.76 -27.95 21.18
CA ARG A 210 31.76 -26.56 20.66
C ARG A 210 32.30 -26.40 19.24
N GLN A 211 32.59 -27.47 18.51
CA GLN A 211 33.04 -27.36 17.11
C GLN A 211 31.87 -27.39 16.12
N ALA A 212 31.80 -26.39 15.24
CA ALA A 212 30.94 -26.46 14.06
C ALA A 212 31.52 -27.46 13.02
N PRO A 213 30.66 -28.17 12.27
CA PRO A 213 31.10 -28.90 11.10
C PRO A 213 31.52 -27.92 9.97
N TYR A 214 31.96 -28.47 8.85
CA TYR A 214 32.13 -27.65 7.65
C TYR A 214 30.76 -27.23 7.11
N LEU A 215 30.57 -25.93 6.87
CA LEU A 215 29.27 -25.34 6.52
C LEU A 215 29.30 -24.70 5.12
N ALA A 216 28.47 -25.21 4.22
CA ALA A 216 28.20 -24.58 2.92
C ALA A 216 27.38 -23.29 3.08
N VAL A 217 27.28 -22.44 2.05
CA VAL A 217 26.67 -21.09 2.14
C VAL A 217 25.24 -21.05 2.72
N HIS A 218 24.47 -22.13 2.51
CA HIS A 218 23.08 -22.28 2.95
C HIS A 218 22.96 -22.94 4.34
N GLN A 219 24.07 -23.16 5.03
CA GLN A 219 24.09 -23.86 6.31
C GLN A 219 24.53 -22.97 7.47
N PHE A 220 24.06 -23.26 8.68
CA PHE A 220 24.67 -22.77 9.91
C PHE A 220 24.66 -23.87 10.97
N SER A 221 25.45 -23.72 12.03
CA SER A 221 25.42 -24.63 13.17
C SER A 221 25.36 -23.86 14.47
N LEU A 222 24.59 -24.36 15.43
CA LEU A 222 24.54 -23.82 16.79
C LEU A 222 25.56 -24.48 17.73
N ALA A 223 26.28 -25.51 17.28
CA ALA A 223 27.27 -26.22 18.09
C ALA A 223 28.30 -25.31 18.80
N PRO A 224 28.81 -24.22 18.18
CA PRO A 224 29.76 -23.32 18.86
C PRO A 224 29.25 -22.67 20.14
N LEU A 225 27.94 -22.52 20.29
CA LEU A 225 27.32 -21.91 21.48
C LEU A 225 27.35 -22.87 22.67
N SER A 226 27.25 -22.31 23.88
CA SER A 226 26.98 -23.08 25.10
C SER A 226 25.65 -23.84 24.98
N ARG A 227 25.44 -24.88 25.79
CA ARG A 227 24.19 -25.65 25.78
C ARG A 227 22.95 -24.80 26.02
N LEU A 228 23.04 -23.77 26.88
CA LEU A 228 21.91 -22.88 27.16
C LEU A 228 21.69 -21.89 26.00
N ALA A 229 22.75 -21.26 25.52
CA ALA A 229 22.69 -20.34 24.39
C ALA A 229 22.18 -21.02 23.10
N ARG A 230 22.44 -22.32 22.90
CA ARG A 230 21.84 -23.11 21.81
C ARG A 230 20.32 -23.07 21.86
N LEU A 231 19.72 -23.30 23.03
CA LEU A 231 18.26 -23.29 23.22
C LEU A 231 17.68 -21.89 23.05
N GLU A 232 18.33 -20.88 23.61
CA GLU A 232 17.91 -19.47 23.49
C GLU A 232 17.90 -18.99 22.04
N VAL A 233 18.99 -19.24 21.29
CA VAL A 233 19.09 -18.87 19.88
C VAL A 233 18.11 -19.67 19.03
N LEU A 234 17.94 -20.98 19.30
CA LEU A 234 16.98 -21.81 18.59
C LEU A 234 15.54 -21.33 18.79
N TYR A 235 15.15 -21.03 20.03
CA TYR A 235 13.87 -20.42 20.36
C TYR A 235 13.68 -19.10 19.60
N ALA A 236 14.68 -18.22 19.62
CA ALA A 236 14.58 -16.93 18.93
C ALA A 236 14.45 -17.06 17.40
N LEU A 237 15.18 -18.00 16.78
CA LEU A 237 15.04 -18.30 15.35
C LEU A 237 13.66 -18.91 15.03
N GLN A 238 13.11 -19.75 15.90
CA GLN A 238 11.75 -20.28 15.77
C GLN A 238 10.70 -19.16 15.88
N GLN A 239 10.85 -18.20 16.81
CA GLN A 239 9.93 -17.06 16.91
C GLN A 239 10.04 -16.12 15.70
N ARG A 240 11.27 -15.87 15.23
CA ARG A 240 11.52 -15.15 13.97
C ARG A 240 10.78 -15.82 12.82
N ASP A 241 10.88 -17.14 12.76
CA ASP A 241 10.16 -17.93 11.78
C ASP A 241 8.64 -17.81 12.00
N ALA A 242 8.07 -18.03 13.18
CA ALA A 242 6.62 -17.90 13.40
C ALA A 242 6.01 -16.54 12.93
N ARG A 243 6.80 -15.46 12.92
CA ARG A 243 6.43 -14.12 12.40
C ARG A 243 6.42 -13.98 10.87
N GLY A 244 6.79 -15.02 10.12
CA GLY A 244 6.87 -15.01 8.66
C GLY A 244 8.19 -14.44 8.11
N GLN A 245 9.19 -14.20 8.97
CA GLN A 245 10.47 -13.67 8.53
C GLN A 245 11.39 -14.78 7.99
N LYS A 246 12.30 -14.42 7.08
CA LYS A 246 13.24 -15.37 6.50
C LYS A 246 14.37 -15.70 7.48
N ILE A 247 14.84 -16.95 7.43
CA ILE A 247 16.07 -17.40 8.08
C ILE A 247 17.22 -17.20 7.10
N ASP A 248 18.23 -16.41 7.49
CA ASP A 248 19.44 -16.19 6.71
C ASP A 248 20.60 -17.01 7.30
N PRO A 249 20.99 -18.14 6.67
CA PRO A 249 22.04 -18.98 7.21
C PRO A 249 23.40 -18.28 7.37
N HIS A 250 23.70 -17.30 6.51
CA HIS A 250 24.94 -16.57 6.59
C HIS A 250 24.94 -15.60 7.77
N ALA A 251 23.90 -14.78 7.90
CA ALA A 251 23.77 -13.84 9.01
C ALA A 251 23.71 -14.58 10.36
N THR A 252 22.96 -15.68 10.45
CA THR A 252 22.90 -16.52 11.65
C THR A 252 24.27 -17.11 12.00
N ARG A 253 25.03 -17.59 11.01
CA ARG A 253 26.38 -18.12 11.26
C ARG A 253 27.32 -17.05 11.83
N GLN A 254 27.26 -15.82 11.31
CA GLN A 254 28.06 -14.73 11.84
C GLN A 254 27.64 -14.35 13.26
N MET A 255 26.34 -14.27 13.52
CA MET A 255 25.80 -14.05 14.88
C MET A 255 26.27 -15.13 15.86
N VAL A 256 26.21 -16.41 15.48
CA VAL A 256 26.69 -17.53 16.30
C VAL A 256 28.17 -17.41 16.62
N ALA A 257 28.99 -17.05 15.62
CA ALA A 257 30.43 -16.84 15.83
C ALA A 257 30.68 -15.79 16.93
N HIS A 258 29.89 -14.72 16.94
CA HIS A 258 30.00 -13.64 17.92
C HIS A 258 29.53 -14.05 19.32
N LEU A 259 28.37 -14.69 19.39
CA LEU A 259 27.80 -15.12 20.67
C LEU A 259 28.67 -16.18 21.35
N ALA A 260 29.28 -17.09 20.58
CA ALA A 260 30.15 -18.13 21.11
C ALA A 260 31.39 -17.59 21.84
N GLU A 261 31.86 -16.39 21.49
CA GLU A 261 32.99 -15.72 22.13
C GLU A 261 32.54 -14.82 23.30
N ALA A 262 31.31 -14.30 23.26
CA ALA A 262 30.87 -13.23 24.16
C ALA A 262 30.06 -13.71 25.38
N ALA A 263 29.29 -14.80 25.28
CA ALA A 263 28.35 -15.17 26.33
C ALA A 263 27.96 -16.65 26.37
N ASP A 264 27.83 -17.20 27.58
CA ASP A 264 27.25 -18.53 27.80
C ASP A 264 25.71 -18.52 27.87
N SER A 265 25.06 -17.36 28.00
CA SER A 265 23.60 -17.18 27.90
C SER A 265 23.31 -15.76 27.43
N LEU A 266 22.49 -15.60 26.40
CA LEU A 266 22.03 -14.30 25.92
C LEU A 266 21.15 -13.60 26.95
N ALA A 267 20.37 -14.38 27.71
CA ALA A 267 19.46 -13.87 28.71
C ALA A 267 20.18 -13.22 29.90
N ALA A 268 21.44 -13.60 30.14
CA ALA A 268 22.29 -13.01 31.18
C ALA A 268 23.09 -11.78 30.72
N VAL A 269 23.05 -11.44 29.43
CA VAL A 269 23.81 -10.33 28.86
C VAL A 269 22.95 -9.07 28.83
N PRO A 270 23.37 -7.95 29.44
CA PRO A 270 22.72 -6.65 29.26
C PRO A 270 22.71 -6.20 27.79
N ALA A 271 21.68 -5.48 27.35
CA ALA A 271 21.50 -5.11 25.95
C ALA A 271 22.63 -4.20 25.40
N ASP A 272 23.19 -3.35 26.25
CA ASP A 272 24.32 -2.45 25.99
C ASP A 272 25.68 -3.17 25.94
N ALA A 273 25.77 -4.36 26.53
CA ALA A 273 26.95 -5.23 26.48
C ALA A 273 26.97 -6.17 25.24
N LEU A 274 26.00 -6.06 24.34
CA LEU A 274 25.96 -6.88 23.13
C LEU A 274 27.09 -6.49 22.16
N PRO A 275 27.81 -7.46 21.57
CA PRO A 275 28.85 -7.20 20.57
C PRO A 275 28.34 -6.35 19.40
N HIS A 276 29.17 -5.43 18.89
CA HIS A 276 28.88 -4.60 17.71
C HIS A 276 29.88 -4.86 16.58
N ARG A 277 29.41 -4.94 15.33
CA ARG A 277 30.25 -5.03 14.12
C ARG A 277 29.81 -4.00 13.07
N SER A 278 30.67 -3.76 12.09
CA SER A 278 30.42 -2.83 10.96
C SER A 278 29.29 -3.25 9.98
N GLY A 279 28.53 -4.32 10.26
CA GLY A 279 27.52 -4.87 9.34
C GLY A 279 26.09 -4.73 9.85
N SER A 280 25.33 -3.79 9.29
CA SER A 280 23.99 -3.39 9.76
C SER A 280 22.96 -4.51 9.91
N ASN A 281 23.03 -5.56 9.08
CA ASN A 281 22.10 -6.69 9.13
C ASN A 281 22.40 -7.67 10.27
N ILE A 282 23.67 -7.87 10.64
CA ILE A 282 24.09 -8.81 11.69
C ILE A 282 23.68 -8.25 13.05
N ASP A 283 23.99 -6.97 13.29
CA ASP A 283 23.63 -6.27 14.52
C ASP A 283 22.11 -6.25 14.72
N ALA A 284 21.34 -6.08 13.63
CA ALA A 284 19.89 -6.15 13.69
C ALA A 284 19.38 -7.54 14.11
N LEU A 285 19.96 -8.62 13.55
CA LEU A 285 19.59 -10.00 13.90
C LEU A 285 19.98 -10.34 15.35
N LEU A 286 21.16 -9.91 15.80
CA LEU A 286 21.63 -10.12 17.17
C LEU A 286 20.73 -9.40 18.18
N ARG A 287 20.43 -8.12 17.96
CA ARG A 287 19.52 -7.34 18.83
C ARG A 287 18.09 -7.89 18.83
N GLU A 288 17.60 -8.41 17.70
CA GLU A 288 16.32 -9.10 17.66
C GLU A 288 16.33 -10.40 18.46
N THR A 289 17.38 -11.21 18.31
CA THR A 289 17.55 -12.47 19.04
C THR A 289 17.59 -12.22 20.55
N HIS A 290 18.39 -11.25 20.99
CA HIS A 290 18.48 -10.86 22.40
C HIS A 290 17.13 -10.41 22.96
N ARG A 291 16.41 -9.50 22.28
CA ARG A 291 15.08 -9.03 22.70
C ARG A 291 14.08 -10.18 22.87
N VAL A 292 14.03 -11.10 21.90
CA VAL A 292 13.13 -12.26 21.97
C VAL A 292 13.45 -13.15 23.17
N VAL A 293 14.73 -13.36 23.46
CA VAL A 293 15.18 -14.15 24.62
C VAL A 293 14.86 -13.43 25.93
N ALA A 294 15.12 -12.12 26.02
CA ALA A 294 14.83 -11.30 27.21
C ALA A 294 13.32 -11.28 27.54
N ALA A 295 12.46 -11.13 26.53
CA ALA A 295 11.02 -11.17 26.72
C ALA A 295 10.51 -12.57 27.13
N ALA A 296 11.11 -13.62 26.59
CA ALA A 296 10.80 -14.99 27.00
C ALA A 296 11.24 -15.25 28.45
N LEU A 297 12.38 -14.71 28.87
CA LEU A 297 12.83 -14.74 30.25
C LEU A 297 11.83 -14.02 31.19
N ALA A 298 11.34 -12.84 30.81
CA ALA A 298 10.34 -12.11 31.59
C ALA A 298 9.07 -12.96 31.81
N ARG A 299 8.58 -13.64 30.76
CA ARG A 299 7.44 -14.57 30.85
C ARG A 299 7.72 -15.78 31.73
N PHE A 300 8.90 -16.38 31.60
CA PHE A 300 9.34 -17.48 32.46
C PHE A 300 9.34 -17.06 33.95
N ARG A 301 9.65 -15.80 34.23
CA ARG A 301 9.59 -15.21 35.59
C ARG A 301 8.19 -14.76 36.01
N GLY A 302 7.15 -15.01 35.20
CA GLY A 302 5.76 -14.66 35.50
C GLY A 302 5.43 -13.18 35.35
N GLN A 303 6.24 -12.39 34.64
CA GLN A 303 5.96 -10.98 34.40
C GLN A 303 4.89 -10.85 33.30
N ASP A 304 3.77 -10.20 33.61
CA ASP A 304 2.73 -9.88 32.63
C ASP A 304 3.28 -8.83 31.65
N PRO A 305 3.25 -9.06 30.32
CA PRO A 305 3.64 -8.04 29.35
C PRO A 305 2.84 -6.73 29.47
N ALA A 306 1.62 -6.78 30.02
CA ALA A 306 0.84 -5.59 30.33
C ALA A 306 1.45 -4.76 31.49
N ASP A 307 2.27 -5.32 32.35
CA ASP A 307 2.87 -4.54 33.46
C ASP A 307 4.11 -3.75 33.02
N GLN A 308 4.60 -3.99 31.81
CA GLN A 308 5.76 -3.28 31.25
C GLN A 308 5.40 -1.86 30.82
N ALA A 309 6.31 -0.91 31.03
CA ALA A 309 6.14 0.49 30.60
C ALA A 309 6.16 0.63 29.07
N THR A 310 7.03 -0.13 28.41
CA THR A 310 7.16 -0.17 26.96
C THR A 310 7.21 -1.61 26.51
N LEU A 311 6.63 -1.90 25.36
CA LEU A 311 6.59 -3.25 24.80
C LEU A 311 7.04 -3.25 23.34
N ASP A 312 7.86 -4.23 22.98
CA ASP A 312 8.28 -4.43 21.60
C ASP A 312 7.28 -5.33 20.86
N LEU A 313 6.79 -4.87 19.72
CA LEU A 313 5.84 -5.60 18.89
C LEU A 313 6.37 -6.97 18.43
N THR A 314 7.69 -7.10 18.32
CA THR A 314 8.32 -8.39 18.01
C THR A 314 8.10 -9.43 19.12
N GLU A 315 7.99 -9.00 20.38
CA GLU A 315 7.77 -9.89 21.52
C GLU A 315 6.39 -10.55 21.46
N LEU A 316 5.35 -9.81 21.05
CA LEU A 316 3.99 -10.35 20.91
C LEU A 316 3.76 -11.13 19.60
N GLY A 317 4.81 -11.34 18.79
CA GLY A 317 4.69 -12.05 17.53
C GLY A 317 3.91 -11.29 16.44
N VAL A 318 3.81 -9.96 16.57
CA VAL A 318 3.19 -9.08 15.57
C VAL A 318 3.86 -9.28 14.23
N ARG A 319 3.09 -9.19 13.15
CA ARG A 319 3.61 -9.38 11.79
C ARG A 319 3.77 -8.05 11.09
N GLY A 320 4.85 -7.88 10.33
CA GLY A 320 4.95 -6.78 9.38
C GLY A 320 3.95 -6.97 8.24
N LYS A 321 3.47 -5.86 7.65
CA LYS A 321 2.59 -5.92 6.48
C LYS A 321 3.31 -6.71 5.37
N ARG A 322 2.65 -7.75 4.84
CA ARG A 322 3.17 -8.63 3.77
C ARG A 322 4.53 -9.28 4.12
N GLY A 323 4.75 -9.62 5.39
CA GLY A 323 6.00 -10.25 5.84
C GLY A 323 7.20 -9.31 5.84
N GLY A 324 6.97 -7.99 5.76
CA GLY A 324 7.99 -6.97 5.96
C GLY A 324 8.49 -6.93 7.42
N ARG A 325 9.47 -6.06 7.68
CA ARG A 325 10.02 -5.87 9.03
C ARG A 325 8.89 -5.45 9.98
N THR A 326 8.77 -6.16 11.10
CA THR A 326 8.21 -5.59 12.33
C THR A 326 9.06 -4.40 12.76
N SER A 327 8.41 -3.40 13.33
CA SER A 327 9.05 -2.12 13.65
C SER A 327 10.07 -2.25 14.82
N ARG A 328 10.73 -1.12 15.16
CA ARG A 328 11.95 -1.00 15.98
C ARG A 328 11.69 -1.19 17.50
N PRO A 329 12.74 -1.38 18.33
CA PRO A 329 12.58 -1.52 19.79
C PRO A 329 11.79 -0.38 20.44
N GLY A 330 11.01 -0.68 21.49
CA GLY A 330 10.25 0.32 22.26
C GLY A 330 9.03 0.91 21.53
N ASP A 331 8.52 0.22 20.51
CA ASP A 331 7.49 0.73 19.61
C ASP A 331 6.14 1.05 20.27
N LEU A 332 5.85 0.45 21.42
CA LEU A 332 4.57 0.62 22.10
C LEU A 332 4.78 1.15 23.52
N ASP A 333 4.51 2.44 23.71
CA ASP A 333 4.47 3.04 25.04
C ASP A 333 3.14 2.69 25.72
N LEU A 334 3.20 1.84 26.74
CA LEU A 334 2.02 1.42 27.52
C LEU A 334 1.75 2.34 28.70
N THR A 335 2.65 3.27 29.03
CA THR A 335 2.49 4.20 30.16
C THR A 335 1.29 5.13 29.95
N GLU A 336 0.95 5.44 28.70
CA GLU A 336 -0.23 6.23 28.34
C GLU A 336 -1.57 5.50 28.58
N LEU A 337 -1.53 4.18 28.79
CA LEU A 337 -2.70 3.37 29.14
C LEU A 337 -2.77 3.24 30.67
N ALA A 338 -3.42 4.22 31.30
CA ALA A 338 -3.55 4.29 32.75
C ALA A 338 -4.47 3.20 33.34
N GLN A 339 -5.46 2.73 32.57
CA GLN A 339 -6.42 1.71 33.04
C GLN A 339 -5.85 0.30 32.84
N PRO A 340 -5.65 -0.51 33.90
CA PRO A 340 -5.02 -1.83 33.79
C PRO A 340 -5.79 -2.80 32.88
N TRP A 341 -7.13 -2.80 32.96
CA TRP A 341 -7.97 -3.66 32.13
C TRP A 341 -7.83 -3.34 30.64
N LEU A 342 -7.70 -2.05 30.29
CA LEU A 342 -7.59 -1.60 28.90
C LEU A 342 -6.23 -1.95 28.32
N ARG A 343 -5.19 -1.89 29.15
CA ARG A 343 -3.85 -2.34 28.79
C ARG A 343 -3.85 -3.85 28.55
N ARG A 344 -4.38 -4.63 29.49
CA ARG A 344 -4.45 -6.10 29.38
C ARG A 344 -5.23 -6.53 28.14
N VAL A 345 -6.41 -5.98 27.90
CA VAL A 345 -7.22 -6.36 26.71
C VAL A 345 -6.53 -6.01 25.39
N LEU A 346 -5.80 -4.88 25.32
CA LEU A 346 -5.00 -4.55 24.14
C LEU A 346 -3.90 -5.59 23.91
N ILE A 347 -3.14 -5.93 24.96
CA ILE A 347 -2.06 -6.93 24.86
C ILE A 347 -2.61 -8.30 24.48
N THR A 348 -3.68 -8.74 25.13
CA THR A 348 -4.35 -10.01 24.82
C THR A 348 -4.87 -10.05 23.39
N TRP A 349 -5.51 -8.97 22.92
CA TRP A 349 -5.94 -8.88 21.52
C TRP A 349 -4.76 -8.98 20.54
N ILE A 350 -3.64 -8.33 20.83
CA ILE A 350 -2.44 -8.42 19.99
C ILE A 350 -1.88 -9.85 20.01
N ASP A 351 -1.79 -10.45 21.19
CA ASP A 351 -1.20 -11.78 21.36
C ASP A 351 -2.04 -12.89 20.72
N GLU A 352 -3.37 -12.82 20.84
CA GLU A 352 -4.25 -13.87 20.31
C GLU A 352 -4.58 -13.69 18.82
N THR A 353 -4.74 -12.44 18.35
CA THR A 353 -5.13 -12.19 16.95
C THR A 353 -3.96 -11.99 15.99
N LYS A 354 -2.74 -11.85 16.52
CA LYS A 354 -1.48 -11.62 15.78
C LYS A 354 -1.62 -10.60 14.63
N PRO A 355 -2.10 -9.37 14.91
CA PRO A 355 -2.41 -8.36 13.90
C PRO A 355 -1.15 -7.82 13.22
N THR A 356 -1.33 -7.02 12.16
CA THR A 356 -0.20 -6.34 11.51
C THR A 356 0.31 -5.15 12.33
N THR A 357 1.58 -4.75 12.18
CA THR A 357 2.16 -3.56 12.86
C THR A 357 1.29 -2.30 12.69
N GLY A 358 0.72 -2.08 11.51
CA GLY A 358 -0.14 -0.93 11.25
C GLY A 358 -1.50 -1.01 11.96
N GLU A 359 -2.02 -2.21 12.19
CA GLU A 359 -3.22 -2.41 13.00
C GLU A 359 -2.93 -2.22 14.49
N VAL A 360 -1.80 -2.72 15.00
CA VAL A 360 -1.40 -2.49 16.40
C VAL A 360 -1.27 -1.01 16.70
N ARG A 361 -0.59 -0.24 15.83
CA ARG A 361 -0.43 1.22 16.03
C ARG A 361 -1.77 1.96 16.03
N ARG A 362 -2.73 1.53 15.20
CA ARG A 362 -4.09 2.11 15.21
C ARG A 362 -4.86 1.73 16.46
N ALA A 363 -4.81 0.45 16.85
CA ALA A 363 -5.46 -0.06 18.06
C ALA A 363 -4.91 0.63 19.31
N HIS A 364 -3.58 0.73 19.44
CA HIS A 364 -2.91 1.43 20.54
C HIS A 364 -3.28 2.90 20.60
N ARG A 365 -3.19 3.64 19.49
CA ARG A 365 -3.64 5.05 19.45
C ARG A 365 -5.11 5.19 19.86
N ALA A 366 -5.96 4.26 19.42
CA ALA A 366 -7.37 4.26 19.79
C ALA A 366 -7.57 3.98 21.30
N CYS A 367 -6.87 2.98 21.85
CA CYS A 367 -6.89 2.70 23.28
C CYS A 367 -6.32 3.85 24.12
N VAL A 368 -5.24 4.50 23.69
CA VAL A 368 -4.68 5.70 24.35
C VAL A 368 -5.68 6.85 24.36
N THR A 369 -6.40 7.05 23.24
CA THR A 369 -7.46 8.07 23.16
C THR A 369 -8.57 7.78 24.17
N ALA A 370 -9.03 6.52 24.25
CA ALA A 370 -10.02 6.10 25.23
C ALA A 370 -9.50 6.20 26.67
N ALA A 371 -8.25 5.81 26.91
CA ALA A 371 -7.61 5.86 28.23
C ALA A 371 -7.54 7.28 28.79
N ARG A 372 -7.13 8.23 27.94
CA ARG A 372 -7.12 9.66 28.30
C ARG A 372 -8.52 10.19 28.58
N ALA A 373 -9.53 9.80 27.79
CA ALA A 373 -10.91 10.20 28.03
C ALA A 373 -11.45 9.65 29.36
N LEU A 374 -11.16 8.38 29.67
CA LEU A 374 -11.55 7.74 30.93
C LEU A 374 -10.81 8.32 32.15
N ALA A 375 -9.53 8.69 32.00
CA ALA A 375 -8.75 9.30 33.08
C ALA A 375 -9.34 10.65 33.55
N LEU A 376 -10.06 11.36 32.67
CA LEU A 376 -10.76 12.60 33.00
C LEU A 376 -12.13 12.37 33.69
N ARG A 377 -12.60 11.12 33.78
CA ARG A 377 -13.86 10.77 34.45
C ARG A 377 -13.65 10.58 35.95
N PRO A 378 -14.69 10.79 36.79
CA PRO A 378 -14.64 10.41 38.19
C PRO A 378 -14.23 8.94 38.36
N GLY A 379 -13.24 8.65 39.21
CA GLY A 379 -12.69 7.30 39.40
C GLY A 379 -11.69 6.85 38.31
N GLY A 380 -11.40 7.69 37.31
CA GLY A 380 -10.35 7.47 36.31
C GLY A 380 -10.53 6.25 35.40
N GLY A 381 -11.68 5.58 35.47
CA GLY A 381 -12.01 4.37 34.69
C GLY A 381 -11.14 3.15 34.97
N ALA A 382 -10.45 3.10 36.12
CA ALA A 382 -9.55 2.00 36.47
C ALA A 382 -10.28 0.67 36.70
N ASP A 383 -11.51 0.72 37.23
CA ASP A 383 -12.39 -0.43 37.41
C ASP A 383 -13.42 -0.49 36.27
N ALA A 384 -13.37 -1.57 35.49
CA ALA A 384 -14.28 -1.80 34.37
C ALA A 384 -15.71 -2.14 34.81
N ALA A 385 -15.91 -2.62 36.05
CA ALA A 385 -17.20 -3.07 36.56
C ALA A 385 -18.18 -1.93 36.85
N VAL A 386 -17.65 -0.72 37.10
CA VAL A 386 -18.44 0.48 37.44
C VAL A 386 -18.63 1.44 36.27
N LEU A 387 -18.03 1.15 35.11
CA LEU A 387 -18.14 2.01 33.93
C LEU A 387 -19.59 2.12 33.45
N THR A 388 -19.96 3.31 32.99
CA THR A 388 -21.34 3.63 32.61
C THR A 388 -21.45 4.00 31.14
N PHE A 389 -22.69 4.20 30.68
CA PHE A 389 -22.96 4.75 29.36
C PHE A 389 -22.33 6.13 29.15
N ALA A 390 -22.30 6.97 30.19
CA ALA A 390 -21.72 8.30 30.12
C ALA A 390 -20.20 8.27 29.88
N ASP A 391 -19.51 7.27 30.43
CA ASP A 391 -18.07 7.10 30.22
C ASP A 391 -17.77 6.65 28.79
N MET A 392 -18.62 5.80 28.20
CA MET A 392 -18.54 5.48 26.77
C MET A 392 -18.82 6.71 25.90
N GLY A 393 -19.80 7.53 26.28
CA GLY A 393 -20.07 8.82 25.62
C GLY A 393 -18.83 9.72 25.60
N ALA A 394 -18.15 9.87 26.73
CA ALA A 394 -16.92 10.66 26.84
C ALA A 394 -15.78 10.11 25.97
N VAL A 395 -15.62 8.78 25.88
CA VAL A 395 -14.65 8.16 24.96
C VAL A 395 -14.98 8.53 23.51
N VAL A 396 -16.24 8.42 23.11
CA VAL A 396 -16.67 8.75 21.74
C VAL A 396 -16.49 10.24 21.44
N ASP A 397 -16.76 11.12 22.41
CA ASP A 397 -16.52 12.56 22.31
C ASP A 397 -15.03 12.88 22.10
N ALA A 398 -14.13 12.17 22.78
CA ALA A 398 -12.70 12.30 22.53
C ALA A 398 -12.33 11.94 21.09
N PHE A 399 -12.96 10.91 20.50
CA PHE A 399 -12.79 10.58 19.08
C PHE A 399 -13.39 11.62 18.14
N ARG A 400 -14.52 12.25 18.49
CA ARG A 400 -15.13 13.34 17.70
C ARG A 400 -14.17 14.52 17.55
N HIS A 401 -13.33 14.81 18.55
CA HIS A 401 -12.40 15.94 18.52
C HIS A 401 -10.92 15.55 18.37
N LEU A 402 -10.63 14.28 18.04
CA LEU A 402 -9.26 13.76 17.99
C LEU A 402 -8.40 14.45 16.91
N PRO A 403 -7.31 15.17 17.26
CA PRO A 403 -6.41 15.77 16.29
C PRO A 403 -5.44 14.73 15.70
N ARG A 404 -4.73 15.13 14.64
CA ARG A 404 -3.54 14.41 14.14
C ARG A 404 -2.41 14.49 15.18
N LEU A 405 -1.34 13.71 14.94
CA LEU A 405 -0.19 13.67 15.87
C LEU A 405 0.56 15.00 15.93
N ASP A 406 0.48 15.81 14.87
CA ASP A 406 1.04 17.17 14.78
C ASP A 406 0.10 18.25 15.37
N GLY A 407 -1.02 17.85 15.97
CA GLY A 407 -2.03 18.77 16.51
C GLY A 407 -3.04 19.32 15.49
N SER A 408 -2.83 19.10 14.19
CA SER A 408 -3.74 19.61 13.15
C SER A 408 -5.08 18.85 13.12
N PRO A 409 -6.15 19.45 12.53
CA PRO A 409 -7.44 18.79 12.42
C PRO A 409 -7.38 17.45 11.67
N MET A 410 -8.06 16.44 12.22
CA MET A 410 -8.20 15.12 11.59
C MET A 410 -9.53 15.02 10.83
N LYS A 411 -9.49 14.49 9.60
CA LYS A 411 -10.69 14.23 8.81
C LYS A 411 -11.58 13.18 9.49
N ASN A 412 -12.90 13.34 9.36
CA ASN A 412 -13.88 12.42 9.94
C ASN A 412 -13.67 10.94 9.63
N LYS A 413 -13.29 10.62 8.39
CA LYS A 413 -13.01 9.24 8.00
C LYS A 413 -11.89 8.60 8.84
N ALA A 414 -10.84 9.36 9.16
CA ALA A 414 -9.74 8.86 9.96
C ALA A 414 -10.14 8.73 11.44
N ARG A 415 -10.89 9.70 11.99
CA ARG A 415 -11.47 9.63 13.34
C ARG A 415 -12.38 8.41 13.50
N ASN A 416 -13.30 8.19 12.55
CA ASN A 416 -14.18 7.01 12.50
C ASN A 416 -13.40 5.70 12.38
N GLY A 417 -12.32 5.70 11.59
CA GLY A 417 -11.43 4.54 11.50
C GLY A 417 -10.80 4.19 12.86
N LEU A 418 -10.33 5.17 13.62
CA LEU A 418 -9.75 4.94 14.96
C LEU A 418 -10.80 4.53 15.99
N LEU A 419 -11.98 5.16 16.00
CA LEU A 419 -13.10 4.76 16.84
C LEU A 419 -13.53 3.31 16.55
N GLY A 420 -13.58 2.93 15.26
CA GLY A 420 -13.85 1.55 14.86
C GLY A 420 -12.78 0.56 15.34
N PHE A 421 -11.51 0.96 15.40
CA PHE A 421 -10.44 0.13 15.96
C PHE A 421 -10.56 -0.02 17.49
N PHE A 422 -10.98 1.02 18.22
CA PHE A 422 -11.27 0.90 19.65
C PHE A 422 -12.38 -0.14 19.91
N PHE A 423 -13.49 -0.03 19.18
CA PHE A 423 -14.58 -1.02 19.29
C PHE A 423 -14.13 -2.42 18.90
N LYS A 424 -13.29 -2.57 17.86
CA LYS A 424 -12.73 -3.87 17.48
C LYS A 424 -11.99 -4.56 18.64
N VAL A 425 -11.17 -3.82 19.40
CA VAL A 425 -10.43 -4.37 20.56
C VAL A 425 -11.40 -4.69 21.71
N LEU A 426 -12.32 -3.77 22.01
CA LEU A 426 -13.28 -3.92 23.10
C LEU A 426 -14.23 -5.10 22.87
N ASP A 427 -14.80 -5.20 21.67
CA ASP A 427 -15.75 -6.25 21.30
C ASP A 427 -15.08 -7.62 21.28
N TYR A 428 -13.82 -7.69 20.83
CA TYR A 428 -13.00 -8.91 20.95
C TYR A 428 -12.82 -9.32 22.42
N GLY A 429 -12.39 -8.39 23.28
CA GLY A 429 -12.17 -8.67 24.70
C GLY A 429 -13.42 -9.19 25.41
N ARG A 430 -14.61 -8.71 25.02
CA ARG A 430 -15.88 -9.25 25.51
C ARG A 430 -16.15 -10.64 24.99
N ALA A 431 -16.07 -10.83 23.67
CA ALA A 431 -16.40 -12.11 23.03
C ALA A 431 -15.47 -13.24 23.48
N ALA A 432 -14.19 -12.94 23.75
CA ALA A 432 -13.20 -13.88 24.24
C ALA A 432 -13.24 -14.09 25.78
N GLY A 433 -14.13 -13.41 26.52
CA GLY A 433 -14.27 -13.57 27.97
C GLY A 433 -13.25 -12.80 28.82
N HIS A 434 -12.31 -12.08 28.21
CA HIS A 434 -11.28 -11.30 28.89
C HIS A 434 -11.82 -10.08 29.67
N LEU A 435 -13.07 -9.69 29.39
CA LEU A 435 -13.78 -8.57 30.03
C LEU A 435 -15.04 -9.02 30.80
N GLY A 436 -15.07 -10.25 31.33
CA GLY A 436 -16.24 -10.81 32.01
C GLY A 436 -16.76 -10.01 33.23
N GLY A 437 -15.89 -9.24 33.89
CA GLY A 437 -16.27 -8.35 35.00
C GLY A 437 -16.66 -6.92 34.59
N MET A 438 -16.67 -6.61 33.28
CA MET A 438 -16.99 -5.26 32.81
C MET A 438 -18.49 -4.99 32.84
N SER A 439 -18.87 -3.75 33.20
CA SER A 439 -20.24 -3.27 33.13
C SER A 439 -20.87 -3.43 31.74
N ALA A 440 -22.09 -3.96 31.70
CA ALA A 440 -22.89 -4.03 30.47
C ALA A 440 -23.28 -2.64 29.93
N TYR A 441 -23.28 -1.60 30.77
CA TYR A 441 -23.62 -0.23 30.37
C TYR A 441 -22.50 0.48 29.59
N PHE A 442 -21.25 0.00 29.68
CA PHE A 442 -20.13 0.54 28.90
C PHE A 442 -20.11 0.00 27.46
N ALA A 443 -21.24 -0.05 26.78
CA ALA A 443 -21.39 -0.68 25.46
C ALA A 443 -21.55 0.32 24.31
N ARG A 444 -21.33 -0.13 23.08
CA ARG A 444 -21.60 0.66 21.88
C ARG A 444 -23.11 0.87 21.71
N HIS A 445 -23.50 2.08 21.32
CA HIS A 445 -24.89 2.47 21.08
C HIS A 445 -25.01 3.18 19.72
N PRO A 446 -26.18 3.18 19.04
CA PRO A 446 -26.38 3.90 17.78
C PRO A 446 -26.05 5.40 17.81
N SER A 447 -26.11 6.05 18.98
CA SER A 447 -25.69 7.44 19.16
C SER A 447 -24.17 7.65 19.18
N HIS A 448 -23.38 6.58 19.33
CA HIS A 448 -21.91 6.61 19.36
C HIS A 448 -21.32 6.65 17.95
N VAL A 449 -21.70 7.70 17.23
CA VAL A 449 -21.27 7.99 15.86
C VAL A 449 -20.60 9.36 15.78
N ILE A 450 -19.64 9.49 14.88
CA ILE A 450 -19.09 10.78 14.48
C ILE A 450 -19.91 11.23 13.28
N ALA A 451 -20.66 12.32 13.43
CA ALA A 451 -21.47 12.89 12.37
C ALA A 451 -20.58 13.16 11.15
N PRO A 452 -21.02 12.84 9.92
CA PRO A 452 -20.27 13.19 8.72
C PRO A 452 -20.07 14.70 8.66
N ASP A 453 -18.91 15.13 8.17
CA ASP A 453 -18.70 16.55 7.86
C ASP A 453 -19.74 16.91 6.80
N GLU A 454 -20.39 18.06 6.92
CA GLU A 454 -21.06 18.66 5.76
C GLU A 454 -19.98 18.86 4.71
N VAL A 455 -19.92 17.95 3.74
CA VAL A 455 -18.98 18.06 2.63
C VAL A 455 -19.38 19.34 1.90
N SER A 456 -18.60 20.40 2.06
CA SER A 456 -18.73 21.60 1.23
C SER A 456 -18.83 21.13 -0.21
N GLU A 457 -19.80 21.62 -0.96
CA GLU A 457 -19.99 21.28 -2.38
C GLU A 457 -18.73 21.59 -3.23
N GLU A 458 -17.78 22.36 -2.67
CA GLU A 458 -16.47 22.70 -3.25
C GLU A 458 -15.46 21.54 -3.21
N ASP A 459 -15.61 20.57 -2.29
CA ASP A 459 -14.55 19.61 -1.92
C ASP A 459 -14.35 18.44 -2.92
N GLU A 460 -15.32 18.18 -3.81
CA GLU A 460 -15.23 17.11 -4.82
C GLU A 460 -14.86 17.63 -6.22
N ALA A 461 -15.37 18.81 -6.62
CA ALA A 461 -14.97 19.49 -7.85
C ALA A 461 -13.54 20.07 -7.75
N GLY A 462 -13.13 20.56 -6.57
CA GLY A 462 -11.79 21.10 -6.32
C GLY A 462 -10.66 20.06 -6.29
N ARG A 463 -10.95 18.77 -6.52
CA ARG A 463 -9.93 17.69 -6.58
C ARG A 463 -9.49 17.33 -7.99
N ALA A 464 -10.17 17.84 -9.01
CA ALA A 464 -9.74 17.71 -10.40
C ALA A 464 -8.66 18.75 -10.70
N LEU A 465 -7.58 18.33 -11.36
CA LEU A 465 -6.60 19.23 -11.94
C LEU A 465 -7.18 19.90 -13.20
N PRO A 466 -6.97 21.22 -13.39
CA PRO A 466 -7.25 21.91 -14.66
C PRO A 466 -6.50 21.27 -15.83
N ASN A 467 -7.08 21.32 -17.04
CA ASN A 467 -6.44 20.76 -18.24
C ASN A 467 -5.11 21.45 -18.54
N ASP A 468 -5.02 22.76 -18.32
CA ASP A 468 -3.76 23.53 -18.46
C ASP A 468 -2.63 22.99 -17.59
N VAL A 469 -2.94 22.52 -16.38
CA VAL A 469 -1.95 21.92 -15.48
C VAL A 469 -1.52 20.55 -15.99
N ILE A 470 -2.44 19.79 -16.60
CA ILE A 470 -2.13 18.49 -17.22
C ILE A 470 -1.24 18.69 -18.45
N TYR A 471 -1.50 19.68 -19.30
CA TYR A 471 -0.64 19.98 -20.45
C TYR A 471 0.78 20.40 -20.02
N GLN A 472 0.90 21.24 -18.99
CA GLN A 472 2.21 21.59 -18.43
C GLN A 472 2.97 20.38 -17.86
N LEU A 473 2.26 19.41 -17.27
CA LEU A 473 2.85 18.14 -16.84
C LEU A 473 3.29 17.29 -18.05
N ASP A 474 2.49 17.23 -19.11
CA ASP A 474 2.81 16.49 -20.34
C ASP A 474 4.07 17.05 -21.02
N ASP A 475 4.22 18.38 -21.10
CA ASP A 475 5.42 19.04 -21.64
C ASP A 475 6.69 18.71 -20.84
N GLN A 476 6.52 18.41 -19.54
CA GLN A 476 7.60 18.11 -18.60
C GLN A 476 7.73 16.60 -18.32
N ILE A 477 7.11 15.75 -19.14
CA ILE A 477 7.13 14.29 -18.95
C ILE A 477 8.55 13.70 -18.99
N HIS A 478 9.49 14.36 -19.68
CA HIS A 478 10.91 13.97 -19.76
C HIS A 478 11.64 14.02 -18.39
N LEU A 479 11.08 14.69 -17.38
CA LEU A 479 11.59 14.73 -16.01
C LEU A 479 11.10 13.57 -15.13
N LEU A 480 10.08 12.84 -15.59
CA LEU A 480 9.42 11.77 -14.83
C LEU A 480 10.39 10.61 -14.55
N GLY A 481 10.43 10.15 -13.30
CA GLY A 481 11.32 9.06 -12.86
C GLY A 481 12.73 9.48 -12.48
N ARG A 482 13.12 10.75 -12.66
CA ARG A 482 14.40 11.27 -12.14
C ARG A 482 14.47 11.12 -10.62
N GLY A 483 15.60 10.65 -10.11
CA GLY A 483 15.82 10.44 -8.66
C GLY A 483 15.03 9.25 -8.07
N VAL A 484 14.19 8.56 -8.86
CA VAL A 484 13.46 7.38 -8.42
C VAL A 484 14.30 6.13 -8.69
N THR A 485 14.42 5.26 -7.68
CA THR A 485 15.04 3.93 -7.85
C THR A 485 13.96 2.86 -7.79
N HIS A 486 13.99 1.90 -8.71
CA HIS A 486 13.02 0.80 -8.75
C HIS A 486 13.67 -0.54 -9.05
N GLY A 487 13.99 -1.29 -8.00
CA GLY A 487 14.63 -2.61 -8.14
C GLY A 487 15.98 -2.52 -8.86
N ARG A 488 16.17 -3.34 -9.89
CA ARG A 488 17.37 -3.37 -10.74
C ARG A 488 17.26 -2.56 -12.03
N LEU A 489 16.16 -1.82 -12.20
CA LEU A 489 15.93 -1.05 -13.43
C LEU A 489 16.95 0.07 -13.55
N THR A 490 17.47 0.26 -14.75
CA THR A 490 18.27 1.42 -15.13
C THR A 490 17.42 2.70 -15.11
N PRO A 491 18.02 3.89 -15.01
CA PRO A 491 17.25 5.14 -15.01
C PRO A 491 16.31 5.31 -16.21
N GLY A 492 16.74 4.86 -17.40
CA GLY A 492 15.90 4.88 -18.61
C GLY A 492 14.70 3.93 -18.53
N GLU A 493 14.89 2.72 -18.00
CA GLU A 493 13.79 1.76 -17.79
C GLU A 493 12.82 2.25 -16.70
N VAL A 494 13.33 2.91 -15.65
CA VAL A 494 12.48 3.57 -14.64
C VAL A 494 11.65 4.69 -15.26
N HIS A 495 12.23 5.50 -16.14
CA HIS A 495 11.53 6.56 -16.85
C HIS A 495 10.36 6.01 -17.67
N GLU A 496 10.61 5.00 -18.52
CA GLU A 496 9.56 4.37 -19.36
C GLU A 496 8.45 3.73 -18.53
N MET A 497 8.80 3.06 -17.42
CA MET A 497 7.81 2.51 -16.50
C MET A 497 6.94 3.62 -15.88
N CYS A 498 7.58 4.67 -15.34
CA CYS A 498 6.88 5.77 -14.68
C CYS A 498 5.98 6.52 -15.67
N ARG A 499 6.45 6.72 -16.90
CA ARG A 499 5.68 7.30 -18.01
C ARG A 499 4.42 6.51 -18.30
N ALA A 500 4.52 5.19 -18.47
CA ALA A 500 3.37 4.34 -18.70
C ALA A 500 2.36 4.38 -17.53
N VAL A 501 2.85 4.42 -16.29
CA VAL A 501 1.97 4.58 -15.10
C VAL A 501 1.21 5.90 -15.14
N TYR A 502 1.89 7.01 -15.43
CA TYR A 502 1.28 8.34 -15.48
C TYR A 502 0.25 8.47 -16.61
N GLU A 503 0.63 8.11 -17.84
CA GLU A 503 -0.24 8.19 -19.01
C GLU A 503 -1.50 7.32 -18.81
N LEU A 504 -1.36 6.11 -18.26
CA LEU A 504 -2.53 5.27 -17.93
C LEU A 504 -3.43 5.87 -16.85
N LEU A 505 -2.89 6.51 -15.81
CA LEU A 505 -3.71 7.20 -14.80
C LEU A 505 -4.52 8.35 -15.42
N ARG A 506 -3.85 9.15 -16.26
CA ARG A 506 -4.40 10.32 -16.96
C ARG A 506 -5.50 9.92 -17.95
N ASP A 507 -5.24 8.90 -18.77
CA ASP A 507 -6.06 8.57 -19.94
C ASP A 507 -7.22 7.63 -19.64
N THR A 508 -7.21 6.93 -18.51
CA THR A 508 -8.22 5.90 -18.20
C THR A 508 -9.06 6.21 -16.96
N GLY A 509 -8.62 7.18 -16.15
CA GLY A 509 -9.21 7.50 -14.86
C GLY A 509 -9.24 6.31 -13.87
N ARG A 510 -8.46 5.25 -14.10
CA ARG A 510 -8.40 4.10 -13.19
C ARG A 510 -7.73 4.45 -11.88
N ARG A 511 -8.05 3.72 -10.81
CA ARG A 511 -7.47 3.91 -9.48
C ARG A 511 -6.00 3.47 -9.51
N PRO A 512 -5.13 4.05 -8.66
CA PRO A 512 -3.72 3.67 -8.61
C PRO A 512 -3.45 2.18 -8.41
N TYR A 513 -4.29 1.49 -7.62
CA TYR A 513 -4.17 0.04 -7.46
C TYR A 513 -4.61 -0.74 -8.71
N GLU A 514 -5.57 -0.22 -9.48
CA GLU A 514 -6.06 -0.88 -10.70
C GLU A 514 -4.98 -0.83 -11.78
N ILE A 515 -4.29 0.31 -11.92
CA ILE A 515 -3.11 0.43 -12.80
C ILE A 515 -1.98 -0.48 -12.35
N GLY A 516 -1.64 -0.44 -11.05
CA GLY A 516 -0.56 -1.26 -10.51
C GLY A 516 -0.81 -2.78 -10.63
N GLU A 517 -2.06 -3.21 -10.81
CA GLU A 517 -2.48 -4.63 -10.87
C GLU A 517 -2.78 -5.12 -12.29
N LEU A 518 -2.63 -4.27 -13.30
CA LEU A 518 -2.85 -4.67 -14.69
C LEU A 518 -2.05 -5.94 -15.04
N ARG A 519 -2.72 -6.85 -15.74
CA ARG A 519 -2.16 -8.13 -16.17
C ARG A 519 -1.44 -7.97 -17.49
N LEU A 520 -0.62 -8.95 -17.87
CA LEU A 520 0.05 -8.91 -19.18
C LEU A 520 -0.92 -8.95 -20.35
N ASP A 521 -2.05 -9.65 -20.21
CA ASP A 521 -3.13 -9.70 -21.19
C ASP A 521 -4.10 -8.52 -21.09
N CYS A 522 -3.67 -7.39 -20.50
CA CYS A 522 -4.55 -6.24 -20.27
C CYS A 522 -4.93 -5.47 -21.55
N LEU A 523 -4.29 -5.70 -22.68
CA LEU A 523 -4.58 -4.99 -23.92
C LEU A 523 -5.16 -5.96 -24.96
N LYS A 524 -6.37 -5.68 -25.45
CA LYS A 524 -7.04 -6.43 -26.51
C LYS A 524 -7.29 -5.52 -27.71
N ARG A 525 -6.98 -6.02 -28.92
CA ARG A 525 -7.38 -5.40 -30.19
C ARG A 525 -8.57 -6.14 -30.77
N GLU A 526 -9.62 -5.41 -31.08
CA GLU A 526 -10.77 -5.89 -31.86
C GLU A 526 -10.92 -4.95 -33.05
N GLU A 527 -10.66 -5.48 -34.27
CA GLU A 527 -10.63 -4.67 -35.50
C GLU A 527 -9.72 -3.43 -35.36
N ALA A 528 -10.29 -2.22 -35.50
CA ALA A 528 -9.61 -0.93 -35.38
C ALA A 528 -9.66 -0.34 -33.96
N HIS A 529 -10.25 -1.03 -32.98
CA HIS A 529 -10.46 -0.53 -31.63
C HIS A 529 -9.59 -1.25 -30.60
N TRP A 530 -9.09 -0.48 -29.62
CA TRP A 530 -8.31 -1.00 -28.51
C TRP A 530 -9.14 -1.00 -27.23
N THR A 531 -8.99 -2.06 -26.44
CA THR A 531 -9.68 -2.22 -25.15
C THR A 531 -8.69 -2.60 -24.05
N LEU A 532 -8.73 -1.87 -22.94
CA LEU A 532 -8.05 -2.18 -21.70
C LEU A 532 -8.91 -3.11 -20.83
N ILE A 533 -8.32 -4.22 -20.38
CA ILE A 533 -8.90 -5.21 -19.47
C ILE A 533 -8.32 -5.01 -18.08
N TRP A 534 -9.17 -4.79 -17.08
CA TRP A 534 -8.75 -4.47 -15.71
C TRP A 534 -9.72 -5.02 -14.64
N ASP A 535 -9.28 -5.07 -13.37
CA ASP A 535 -10.07 -5.61 -12.26
C ASP A 535 -10.47 -4.52 -11.23
N ASN A 536 -11.77 -4.42 -10.92
CA ASN A 536 -12.30 -3.60 -9.83
C ASN A 536 -12.44 -4.41 -8.54
N ARG A 537 -11.33 -4.60 -7.81
CA ARG A 537 -11.37 -5.26 -6.51
C ARG A 537 -12.29 -4.56 -5.50
N LYS A 538 -12.35 -3.22 -5.50
CA LYS A 538 -13.17 -2.45 -4.55
C LYS A 538 -14.66 -2.82 -4.64
N ALA A 539 -15.14 -3.15 -5.84
CA ALA A 539 -16.51 -3.59 -6.07
C ALA A 539 -16.65 -5.11 -6.26
N GLY A 540 -15.56 -5.87 -6.16
CA GLY A 540 -15.53 -7.32 -6.39
C GLY A 540 -15.82 -7.74 -7.84
N ARG A 541 -15.56 -6.86 -8.84
CA ARG A 541 -15.79 -7.14 -10.26
C ARG A 541 -14.47 -7.32 -10.99
N THR A 542 -14.31 -8.38 -11.79
CA THR A 542 -13.10 -8.69 -12.54
C THR A 542 -13.31 -8.54 -14.05
N ARG A 543 -12.21 -8.46 -14.82
CA ARG A 543 -12.16 -8.42 -16.29
C ARG A 543 -13.12 -7.39 -16.90
N ARG A 544 -13.11 -6.17 -16.38
CA ARG A 544 -13.83 -5.03 -16.95
C ARG A 544 -13.13 -4.57 -18.22
N HIS A 545 -13.93 -4.16 -19.21
CA HIS A 545 -13.47 -3.69 -20.51
C HIS A 545 -13.62 -2.17 -20.56
N LEU A 546 -12.57 -1.47 -20.98
CA LEU A 546 -12.55 -0.04 -21.18
C LEU A 546 -11.97 0.27 -22.57
N PRO A 547 -12.76 0.83 -23.50
CA PRO A 547 -12.22 1.33 -24.76
C PRO A 547 -11.13 2.37 -24.51
N VAL A 548 -10.00 2.26 -25.21
CA VAL A 548 -8.88 3.19 -25.15
C VAL A 548 -8.48 3.63 -26.56
N ASN A 549 -7.87 4.80 -26.67
CA ASN A 549 -7.34 5.30 -27.94
C ASN A 549 -6.05 4.56 -28.34
N VAL A 550 -5.57 4.84 -29.55
CA VAL A 550 -4.34 4.24 -30.08
C VAL A 550 -3.13 4.67 -29.26
N GLU A 551 -3.08 5.93 -28.84
CA GLU A 551 -1.95 6.50 -28.10
C GLU A 551 -1.74 5.81 -26.74
N THR A 552 -2.82 5.57 -25.98
CA THR A 552 -2.77 4.81 -24.72
C THR A 552 -2.39 3.35 -24.94
N ALA A 553 -2.83 2.74 -26.05
CA ALA A 553 -2.43 1.38 -26.41
C ALA A 553 -0.93 1.30 -26.74
N GLU A 554 -0.40 2.27 -27.50
CA GLU A 554 1.01 2.39 -27.81
C GLU A 554 1.87 2.59 -26.57
N THR A 555 1.39 3.34 -25.57
CA THR A 555 2.06 3.45 -24.26
C THR A 555 2.29 2.09 -23.61
N ILE A 556 1.26 1.24 -23.58
CA ILE A 556 1.38 -0.11 -23.03
C ILE A 556 2.36 -0.95 -23.86
N GLN A 557 2.30 -0.85 -25.18
CA GLN A 557 3.19 -1.58 -26.09
C GLN A 557 4.66 -1.16 -25.93
N ARG A 558 4.94 0.14 -25.83
CA ARG A 558 6.30 0.67 -25.57
C ARG A 558 6.86 0.11 -24.27
N TRP A 559 6.05 0.14 -23.20
CA TRP A 559 6.47 -0.44 -21.92
C TRP A 559 6.67 -1.96 -22.00
N LEU A 560 5.79 -2.69 -22.69
CA LEU A 560 5.93 -4.14 -22.87
C LEU A 560 7.24 -4.50 -23.59
N ALA A 561 7.65 -3.73 -24.60
CA ALA A 561 8.91 -3.93 -25.32
C ALA A 561 10.13 -3.76 -24.40
N VAL A 562 10.15 -2.71 -23.56
CA VAL A 562 11.19 -2.53 -22.54
C VAL A 562 11.17 -3.69 -21.55
N ARG A 563 9.97 -4.06 -21.09
CA ARG A 563 9.75 -5.09 -20.07
C ARG A 563 10.25 -6.47 -20.49
N GLU A 564 10.19 -6.82 -21.77
CA GLU A 564 10.65 -8.11 -22.32
C GLU A 564 12.16 -8.36 -22.11
N GLY A 565 12.94 -7.28 -22.00
CA GLY A 565 14.37 -7.32 -21.71
C GLY A 565 14.73 -7.46 -20.23
N LEU A 566 13.77 -7.27 -19.32
CA LEU A 566 14.05 -7.13 -17.89
C LEU A 566 14.24 -8.47 -17.15
N ASP A 567 15.13 -8.47 -16.15
CA ASP A 567 15.23 -9.55 -15.15
C ASP A 567 14.13 -9.36 -14.09
N LEU A 568 12.96 -9.95 -14.34
CA LEU A 568 11.78 -9.73 -13.51
C LEU A 568 11.88 -10.42 -12.13
N PRO A 569 11.41 -9.77 -11.06
CA PRO A 569 11.22 -10.45 -9.78
C PRO A 569 10.30 -11.67 -9.90
N THR A 570 10.67 -12.79 -9.29
CA THR A 570 9.87 -14.02 -9.30
C THR A 570 8.42 -13.78 -8.87
N GLY A 571 7.46 -14.27 -9.64
CA GLY A 571 6.03 -14.15 -9.39
C GLY A 571 5.39 -12.88 -9.93
N SER A 572 6.16 -11.99 -10.57
CA SER A 572 5.67 -10.78 -11.23
C SER A 572 5.43 -10.94 -12.74
N GLU A 573 5.71 -12.13 -13.29
CA GLU A 573 5.70 -12.41 -14.72
C GLU A 573 4.33 -12.11 -15.34
N GLY A 574 3.23 -12.40 -14.63
CA GLY A 574 1.87 -12.16 -15.10
C GLY A 574 1.32 -10.74 -14.95
N TYR A 575 2.13 -9.77 -14.50
CA TYR A 575 1.70 -8.39 -14.26
C TYR A 575 2.43 -7.39 -15.17
N LEU A 576 1.71 -6.36 -15.62
CA LEU A 576 2.25 -5.30 -16.47
C LEU A 576 3.39 -4.54 -15.76
N PHE A 577 3.19 -4.16 -14.50
CA PHE A 577 4.20 -3.41 -13.73
C PHE A 577 4.84 -4.29 -12.64
N PRO A 578 6.13 -4.64 -12.76
CA PRO A 578 6.83 -5.43 -11.76
C PRO A 578 7.10 -4.63 -10.47
N PRO A 579 7.22 -5.30 -9.31
CA PRO A 579 7.55 -4.65 -8.04
C PRO A 579 9.03 -4.28 -7.98
N ALA A 580 9.40 -3.38 -7.05
CA ALA A 580 10.79 -3.01 -6.81
C ALA A 580 11.60 -4.10 -6.07
N GLY A 581 10.94 -5.07 -5.42
CA GLY A 581 11.57 -6.03 -4.51
C GLY A 581 11.62 -7.46 -5.05
N GLU A 582 12.72 -8.17 -4.78
CA GLU A 582 13.00 -9.52 -5.32
C GLU A 582 12.44 -10.70 -4.50
N ASN A 583 11.75 -10.42 -3.40
CA ASN A 583 11.41 -11.43 -2.39
C ASN A 583 10.11 -12.20 -2.66
N GLY A 584 9.43 -12.00 -3.80
CA GLY A 584 8.23 -12.73 -4.20
C GLY A 584 6.95 -12.46 -3.39
N GLN A 585 7.02 -11.59 -2.38
CA GLN A 585 5.87 -11.16 -1.56
C GLN A 585 5.01 -10.12 -2.27
N LEU A 586 5.65 -9.23 -3.03
CA LEU A 586 4.99 -8.32 -3.95
C LEU A 586 5.10 -8.92 -5.34
N ARG A 587 4.01 -8.89 -6.09
CA ARG A 587 3.96 -9.39 -7.46
C ARG A 587 3.81 -8.28 -8.49
N HIS A 588 3.45 -7.08 -8.06
CA HIS A 588 3.14 -5.97 -8.92
C HIS A 588 3.37 -4.62 -8.21
N LEU A 589 3.34 -3.53 -8.97
CA LEU A 589 3.48 -2.17 -8.46
C LEU A 589 2.32 -1.81 -7.52
N LEU A 590 2.66 -1.16 -6.40
CA LEU A 590 1.69 -0.82 -5.35
C LEU A 590 1.21 0.63 -5.45
N PRO A 591 0.01 0.93 -4.91
CA PRO A 591 -0.50 2.31 -4.86
C PRO A 591 0.43 3.29 -4.16
N GLU A 592 1.11 2.84 -3.10
CA GLU A 592 2.07 3.66 -2.37
C GLU A 592 3.31 3.99 -3.23
N GLN A 593 3.71 3.08 -4.11
CA GLN A 593 4.81 3.30 -5.06
C GLN A 593 4.38 4.21 -6.20
N VAL A 594 3.16 4.04 -6.72
CA VAL A 594 2.55 4.96 -7.70
C VAL A 594 2.49 6.38 -7.14
N ALA A 595 2.08 6.54 -5.87
CA ALA A 595 2.08 7.84 -5.21
C ALA A 595 3.49 8.42 -5.08
N HIS A 596 4.48 7.61 -4.72
CA HIS A 596 5.87 8.05 -4.65
C HIS A 596 6.40 8.51 -6.03
N ILE A 597 6.09 7.78 -7.11
CA ILE A 597 6.48 8.16 -8.48
C ILE A 597 5.96 9.55 -8.84
N ILE A 598 4.66 9.79 -8.64
CA ILE A 598 4.04 11.08 -8.95
C ILE A 598 4.60 12.19 -8.05
N ARG A 599 4.79 11.93 -6.75
CA ARG A 599 5.36 12.93 -5.84
C ARG A 599 6.79 13.29 -6.18
N ALA A 600 7.65 12.30 -6.39
CA ALA A 600 9.05 12.53 -6.73
C ALA A 600 9.21 13.36 -8.02
N TRP A 601 8.32 13.16 -9.00
CA TRP A 601 8.31 13.96 -10.21
C TRP A 601 7.84 15.40 -9.95
N VAL A 602 6.68 15.60 -9.33
CA VAL A 602 6.11 16.94 -9.12
C VAL A 602 6.97 17.78 -8.17
N ASP A 603 7.57 17.14 -7.15
CA ASP A 603 8.47 17.78 -6.19
C ASP A 603 9.88 18.01 -6.74
N CYS A 604 10.17 17.60 -7.98
CA CYS A 604 11.41 17.97 -8.64
C CYS A 604 11.47 19.50 -8.82
N ASP A 605 12.61 20.09 -8.46
CA ASP A 605 12.83 21.55 -8.53
C ASP A 605 12.71 22.10 -9.96
N GLU A 606 13.02 21.27 -10.97
CA GLU A 606 12.88 21.63 -12.39
C GLU A 606 11.42 21.71 -12.85
N VAL A 607 10.49 21.02 -12.16
CA VAL A 607 9.08 21.01 -12.56
C VAL A 607 8.42 22.32 -12.15
N THR A 608 7.91 23.07 -13.11
CA THR A 608 7.20 24.33 -12.85
C THR A 608 5.75 24.22 -13.32
N LEU A 609 4.80 24.58 -12.45
CA LEU A 609 3.37 24.55 -12.74
C LEU A 609 2.73 25.89 -12.39
N PHE A 610 1.93 26.41 -13.30
CA PHE A 610 1.21 27.67 -13.17
C PHE A 610 -0.31 27.45 -13.16
N ALA A 611 -1.01 28.20 -12.32
CA ALA A 611 -2.46 28.27 -12.30
C ALA A 611 -2.98 29.12 -13.49
N GLU A 612 -4.29 29.07 -13.74
CA GLU A 612 -4.96 29.95 -14.72
C GLU A 612 -5.05 31.41 -14.21
N GLU A 613 -5.03 31.60 -12.89
CA GLU A 613 -5.12 32.91 -12.25
C GLU A 613 -3.80 33.67 -12.38
N PHE A 614 -3.89 34.98 -12.62
CA PHE A 614 -2.73 35.89 -12.65
C PHE A 614 -2.52 36.54 -11.28
N GLY A 615 -1.26 36.67 -10.89
CA GLY A 615 -0.84 37.38 -9.70
C GLY A 615 -1.01 38.90 -9.83
N PRO A 616 -0.88 39.66 -8.72
CA PRO A 616 -0.98 41.11 -8.72
C PRO A 616 0.03 41.84 -9.63
N ASP A 617 1.11 41.16 -9.99
CA ASP A 617 2.21 41.60 -10.85
C ASP A 617 1.98 41.29 -12.35
N GLY A 618 0.85 40.64 -12.70
CA GLY A 618 0.51 40.27 -14.07
C GLY A 618 1.20 39.00 -14.57
N THR A 619 1.95 38.27 -13.71
CA THR A 619 2.49 36.95 -14.04
C THR A 619 1.51 35.84 -13.65
N ARG A 620 1.57 34.67 -14.28
CA ARG A 620 0.70 33.55 -13.87
C ARG A 620 1.08 33.08 -12.46
N ALA A 621 0.10 32.92 -11.59
CA ALA A 621 0.33 32.47 -10.23
C ALA A 621 0.88 31.02 -10.22
N PRO A 622 1.78 30.66 -9.29
CA PRO A 622 2.26 29.29 -9.15
C PRO A 622 1.11 28.37 -8.72
N PHE A 623 1.05 27.16 -9.30
CA PHE A 623 0.08 26.16 -8.92
C PHE A 623 0.52 25.40 -7.66
N ASP A 624 -0.41 25.13 -6.75
CA ASP A 624 -0.12 24.31 -5.57
C ASP A 624 0.14 22.85 -5.96
N LYS A 625 1.43 22.48 -6.00
CA LYS A 625 1.92 21.13 -6.27
C LYS A 625 1.34 20.07 -5.32
N SER A 626 0.84 20.43 -4.12
CA SER A 626 0.23 19.49 -3.19
C SER A 626 -1.07 18.85 -3.74
N LEU A 627 -1.72 19.53 -4.69
CA LEU A 627 -2.94 19.08 -5.36
C LEU A 627 -2.67 18.03 -6.45
N VAL A 628 -1.42 17.83 -6.86
CA VAL A 628 -1.04 16.79 -7.84
C VAL A 628 -0.71 15.50 -7.09
N PHE A 629 -1.66 14.56 -7.11
CA PHE A 629 -1.53 13.22 -6.55
C PHE A 629 -2.26 12.20 -7.44
N PRO A 630 -1.95 10.88 -7.38
CA PRO A 630 -2.44 9.90 -8.35
C PRO A 630 -3.98 9.85 -8.53
N TYR A 631 -4.74 10.09 -7.46
CA TYR A 631 -6.20 10.05 -7.53
C TYR A 631 -6.80 11.35 -8.12
N ALA A 632 -6.03 12.43 -8.22
CA ALA A 632 -6.45 13.66 -8.88
C ALA A 632 -6.67 13.43 -10.39
N PHE A 633 -5.84 12.59 -11.04
CA PHE A 633 -6.04 12.21 -12.45
C PHE A 633 -7.37 11.50 -12.71
N ARG A 634 -7.84 10.68 -11.76
CA ARG A 634 -9.19 10.09 -11.81
C ARG A 634 -10.29 11.16 -11.74
N HIS A 635 -10.12 12.15 -10.88
CA HIS A 635 -11.06 13.27 -10.78
C HIS A 635 -11.03 14.11 -12.06
N SER A 636 -9.86 14.46 -12.59
CA SER A 636 -9.69 15.19 -13.86
C SER A 636 -10.30 14.46 -15.05
N PHE A 637 -10.06 13.14 -15.16
CA PHE A 637 -10.65 12.33 -16.21
C PHE A 637 -12.19 12.40 -16.16
N CYS A 638 -12.77 12.21 -14.98
CA CYS A 638 -14.22 12.26 -14.80
C CYS A 638 -14.79 13.65 -15.10
N GLN A 639 -14.13 14.70 -14.60
CA GLN A 639 -14.55 16.08 -14.80
C GLN A 639 -14.50 16.47 -16.27
N ARG A 640 -13.43 16.12 -17.00
CA ARG A 640 -13.28 16.39 -18.45
C ARG A 640 -14.42 15.78 -19.27
N HIS A 641 -14.81 14.54 -18.95
CA HIS A 641 -15.90 13.87 -19.66
C HIS A 641 -17.28 14.46 -19.30
N ALA A 642 -17.47 14.86 -18.04
CA ALA A 642 -18.69 15.57 -17.62
C ALA A 642 -18.79 16.94 -18.30
N ASP A 643 -17.69 17.69 -18.38
CA ASP A 643 -17.63 19.01 -19.05
C ASP A 643 -17.85 18.89 -20.57
N ALA A 644 -17.36 17.81 -21.18
CA ALA A 644 -17.65 17.45 -22.58
C ALA A 644 -19.11 17.03 -22.82
N GLY A 645 -19.94 16.94 -21.77
CA GLY A 645 -21.37 16.66 -21.88
C GLY A 645 -21.71 15.19 -22.03
N LEU A 646 -20.82 14.26 -21.64
CA LEU A 646 -21.14 12.84 -21.60
C LEU A 646 -22.33 12.60 -20.67
N ASP A 647 -23.24 11.70 -21.01
CA ASP A 647 -24.37 11.35 -20.14
C ASP A 647 -23.91 10.77 -18.79
N GLN A 648 -24.65 11.08 -17.72
CA GLN A 648 -24.29 10.69 -16.35
C GLN A 648 -24.23 9.16 -16.18
N ASP A 649 -25.14 8.41 -16.81
CA ASP A 649 -25.16 6.95 -16.71
C ASP A 649 -24.01 6.31 -17.49
N LEU A 650 -23.67 6.87 -18.66
CA LEU A 650 -22.50 6.46 -19.44
C LEU A 650 -21.19 6.74 -18.69
N LEU A 651 -21.06 7.92 -18.06
CA LEU A 651 -19.88 8.23 -17.25
C LEU A 651 -19.80 7.33 -16.00
N ARG A 652 -20.93 6.99 -15.38
CA ARG A 652 -20.98 6.04 -14.26
C ARG A 652 -20.45 4.67 -14.69
N GLU A 653 -20.85 4.19 -15.87
CA GLU A 653 -20.38 2.93 -16.44
C GLU A 653 -18.88 2.99 -16.76
N LEU A 654 -18.43 4.06 -17.43
CA LEU A 654 -17.02 4.31 -17.75
C LEU A 654 -16.14 4.32 -16.49
N MET A 655 -16.60 4.96 -15.42
CA MET A 655 -15.89 5.02 -14.13
C MET A 655 -16.07 3.79 -13.24
N ASP A 656 -16.95 2.87 -13.62
CA ASP A 656 -17.36 1.68 -12.88
C ASP A 656 -17.77 2.00 -11.43
N HIS A 657 -18.60 3.04 -11.25
CA HIS A 657 -19.15 3.45 -9.96
C HIS A 657 -20.36 2.59 -9.57
N ARG A 658 -20.49 2.26 -8.26
CA ARG A 658 -21.66 1.51 -7.74
C ARG A 658 -22.88 2.41 -7.47
N SER A 659 -22.63 3.68 -7.12
CA SER A 659 -23.68 4.64 -6.76
C SER A 659 -23.70 5.79 -7.74
N GLU A 660 -24.89 6.15 -8.21
CA GLU A 660 -25.14 7.31 -9.07
C GLU A 660 -24.76 8.62 -8.37
N VAL A 661 -24.90 8.68 -7.03
CA VAL A 661 -24.56 9.87 -6.24
C VAL A 661 -23.09 10.26 -6.40
N THR A 662 -22.20 9.27 -6.52
CA THR A 662 -20.75 9.51 -6.72
C THR A 662 -20.44 10.09 -8.09
N THR A 663 -21.20 9.74 -9.13
CA THR A 663 -21.02 10.30 -10.48
C THR A 663 -21.70 11.66 -10.61
N ALA A 664 -22.88 11.82 -10.01
CA ALA A 664 -23.64 13.08 -10.00
C ALA A 664 -22.82 14.26 -9.45
N ALA A 665 -21.85 14.01 -8.57
CA ALA A 665 -20.95 15.03 -8.04
C ALA A 665 -20.20 15.83 -9.13
N TYR A 666 -19.81 15.19 -10.24
CA TYR A 666 -19.05 15.86 -11.32
C TYR A 666 -19.93 16.71 -12.24
N TYR A 667 -21.24 16.46 -12.26
CA TYR A 667 -22.22 17.25 -13.01
C TYR A 667 -22.81 18.39 -12.19
N LYS A 668 -22.61 18.37 -10.87
CA LYS A 668 -23.00 19.49 -10.02
C LYS A 668 -22.11 20.67 -10.36
N ILE A 669 -22.70 21.67 -11.02
CA ILE A 669 -22.05 22.96 -11.30
C ILE A 669 -21.55 23.52 -9.97
N SER A 670 -20.24 23.77 -9.88
CA SER A 670 -19.62 24.26 -8.66
C SER A 670 -20.28 25.57 -8.21
N ALA A 671 -20.37 25.78 -6.90
CA ALA A 671 -20.91 27.02 -6.35
C ALA A 671 -20.16 28.26 -6.90
N LYS A 672 -18.84 28.14 -7.18
CA LYS A 672 -18.02 29.15 -7.84
C LYS A 672 -18.52 29.47 -9.26
N ARG A 673 -18.68 28.45 -10.13
CA ARG A 673 -19.12 28.65 -11.52
C ARG A 673 -20.56 29.17 -11.61
N LYS A 674 -21.43 28.72 -10.69
CA LYS A 674 -22.78 29.29 -10.53
C LYS A 674 -22.71 30.76 -10.09
N ARG A 675 -21.84 31.09 -9.13
CA ARG A 675 -21.66 32.47 -8.62
C ARG A 675 -21.10 33.41 -9.70
N GLU A 676 -20.15 32.96 -10.50
CA GLU A 676 -19.59 33.70 -11.64
C GLU A 676 -20.64 33.96 -12.71
N ALA A 677 -21.40 32.94 -13.11
CA ALA A 677 -22.48 33.10 -14.09
C ALA A 677 -23.58 34.06 -13.58
N VAL A 678 -23.93 34.00 -12.28
CA VAL A 678 -24.83 34.97 -11.65
C VAL A 678 -24.24 36.38 -11.64
N ASN A 679 -22.93 36.52 -11.40
CA ASN A 679 -22.26 37.82 -11.38
C ASN A 679 -22.25 38.50 -12.76
N VAL A 680 -22.14 37.72 -13.84
CA VAL A 680 -22.31 38.21 -15.20
C VAL A 680 -23.79 38.54 -15.43
N MET A 681 -24.68 37.56 -15.25
CA MET A 681 -26.08 37.68 -15.68
C MET A 681 -26.87 38.76 -14.93
N ARG A 682 -26.57 39.01 -13.66
CA ARG A 682 -27.25 40.04 -12.86
C ARG A 682 -27.07 41.46 -13.41
N LEU A 683 -26.08 41.69 -14.28
CA LEU A 683 -25.84 42.98 -14.93
C LEU A 683 -26.72 43.18 -16.18
N HIS A 684 -27.29 42.09 -16.71
CA HIS A 684 -28.07 42.08 -17.96
C HIS A 684 -29.58 41.84 -17.73
N THR A 685 -30.07 42.00 -16.50
CA THR A 685 -31.51 41.99 -16.21
C THR A 685 -32.19 43.23 -16.79
N THR A 686 -33.40 43.08 -17.33
CA THR A 686 -34.16 44.16 -17.97
C THR A 686 -35.50 44.41 -17.28
N ASP A 687 -36.05 45.63 -17.33
CA ASP A 687 -37.39 45.94 -16.82
C ASP A 687 -38.50 45.71 -17.87
N ARG A 688 -39.78 45.99 -17.53
CA ARG A 688 -40.90 45.91 -18.51
C ARG A 688 -40.71 46.80 -19.76
N LYS A 689 -39.90 47.85 -19.73
CA LYS A 689 -39.66 48.72 -20.90
C LYS A 689 -38.46 48.25 -21.76
N GLY A 690 -37.72 47.25 -21.29
CA GLY A 690 -36.52 46.74 -21.96
C GLY A 690 -35.26 47.49 -21.55
N ARG A 691 -35.31 48.30 -20.49
CA ARG A 691 -34.14 49.01 -19.97
C ARG A 691 -33.35 48.09 -19.05
N LEU A 692 -32.02 48.11 -19.19
CA LEU A 692 -31.12 47.41 -18.29
C LEU A 692 -31.33 47.92 -16.86
N THR A 693 -31.63 47.00 -15.96
CA THR A 693 -31.86 47.24 -14.53
C THR A 693 -31.05 46.20 -13.75
N PRO A 694 -29.74 46.41 -13.57
CA PRO A 694 -28.87 45.47 -12.88
C PRO A 694 -29.33 45.18 -11.46
N LEU A 695 -29.23 43.92 -11.03
CA LEU A 695 -29.56 43.49 -9.68
C LEU A 695 -28.29 43.28 -8.84
N SER A 696 -28.40 43.49 -7.52
CA SER A 696 -27.39 42.99 -6.59
C SER A 696 -27.39 41.46 -6.61
N GLN A 697 -26.27 40.83 -6.28
CA GLN A 697 -26.18 39.37 -6.26
C GLN A 697 -27.27 38.75 -5.37
N THR A 698 -27.50 39.32 -4.20
CA THR A 698 -28.56 38.90 -3.27
C THR A 698 -29.95 39.12 -3.86
N ALA A 699 -30.20 40.23 -4.54
CA ALA A 699 -31.49 40.51 -5.17
C ALA A 699 -31.78 39.58 -6.35
N TYR A 700 -30.76 39.24 -7.16
CA TYR A 700 -30.87 38.28 -8.25
C TYR A 700 -31.24 36.90 -7.72
N LEU A 701 -30.47 36.38 -6.77
CA LEU A 701 -30.71 35.06 -6.16
C LEU A 701 -32.06 34.99 -5.43
N ARG A 702 -32.43 36.05 -4.70
CA ARG A 702 -33.71 36.15 -4.00
C ARG A 702 -34.88 36.30 -4.97
N GLY A 703 -34.68 37.00 -6.08
CA GLY A 703 -35.71 37.25 -7.09
C GLY A 703 -35.92 36.08 -8.06
N SER A 704 -35.00 35.12 -8.10
CA SER A 704 -35.15 33.82 -8.79
C SER A 704 -36.13 32.88 -8.06
N VAL A 705 -37.31 33.38 -7.70
CA VAL A 705 -38.47 32.59 -7.24
C VAL A 705 -39.26 32.07 -8.43
N GLN A 706 -40.29 31.23 -8.19
CA GLN A 706 -41.15 30.63 -9.23
C GLN A 706 -41.94 31.69 -10.03
N VAL A 707 -41.30 32.34 -11.00
CA VAL A 707 -41.95 33.11 -12.07
C VAL A 707 -41.41 32.63 -13.43
N PRO A 708 -42.28 32.47 -14.44
CA PRO A 708 -41.83 32.05 -15.77
C PRO A 708 -40.79 33.01 -16.35
N PHE A 709 -39.65 32.46 -16.75
CA PHE A 709 -38.67 33.08 -17.65
C PHE A 709 -37.98 34.37 -17.16
N GLY A 710 -37.90 34.63 -15.85
CA GLY A 710 -37.21 35.81 -15.31
C GLY A 710 -37.13 35.85 -13.79
N ASN A 711 -36.83 37.03 -13.24
CA ASN A 711 -36.82 37.29 -11.80
C ASN A 711 -38.02 38.14 -11.36
N CYS A 712 -38.53 37.92 -10.15
CA CYS A 712 -39.53 38.76 -9.52
C CYS A 712 -38.88 39.63 -8.44
N THR A 713 -39.13 40.94 -8.45
CA THR A 713 -38.65 41.85 -7.40
C THR A 713 -39.73 42.24 -6.40
N GLU A 714 -40.97 41.77 -6.58
CA GLU A 714 -42.11 42.08 -5.71
C GLU A 714 -41.96 41.42 -4.33
N PRO A 715 -41.75 42.18 -3.23
CA PRO A 715 -41.38 41.63 -1.93
C PRO A 715 -42.35 40.58 -1.38
N SER A 716 -43.66 40.80 -1.56
CA SER A 716 -44.69 39.86 -1.06
C SER A 716 -44.63 38.52 -1.79
N ASN A 717 -44.53 38.56 -3.12
CA ASN A 717 -44.46 37.35 -3.95
C ASN A 717 -43.13 36.59 -3.75
N VAL A 718 -42.03 37.34 -3.61
CA VAL A 718 -40.70 36.79 -3.32
C VAL A 718 -40.69 36.08 -1.97
N LYS A 719 -41.27 36.69 -0.92
CA LYS A 719 -41.40 36.08 0.41
C LYS A 719 -42.23 34.80 0.38
N ALA A 720 -43.26 34.76 -0.45
CA ALA A 720 -44.13 33.60 -0.65
C ALA A 720 -43.58 32.56 -1.65
N GLY A 721 -42.33 32.67 -2.09
CA GLY A 721 -41.71 31.71 -3.02
C GLY A 721 -42.33 31.67 -4.42
N GLY A 722 -43.02 32.73 -4.83
CA GLY A 722 -43.73 32.81 -6.12
C GLY A 722 -45.21 32.40 -6.06
N HIS A 723 -45.73 32.05 -4.88
CA HIS A 723 -47.10 31.55 -4.73
C HIS A 723 -48.16 32.62 -4.42
N ALA A 724 -47.78 33.88 -4.21
CA ALA A 724 -48.69 34.96 -3.81
C ALA A 724 -49.01 35.97 -4.94
N CYS A 725 -48.66 35.67 -6.18
CA CYS A 725 -48.89 36.58 -7.30
C CYS A 725 -50.39 36.63 -7.69
N PRO A 726 -51.02 37.83 -7.72
CA PRO A 726 -52.44 37.97 -8.05
C PRO A 726 -52.75 37.85 -9.56
N ILE A 727 -51.77 38.09 -10.43
CA ILE A 727 -51.90 38.09 -11.90
C ILE A 727 -51.23 36.86 -12.55
N ARG A 728 -51.23 35.74 -11.83
CA ARG A 728 -50.48 34.51 -12.13
C ARG A 728 -50.41 34.22 -13.65
N PHE A 729 -49.20 33.90 -14.13
CA PHE A 729 -48.87 33.64 -15.54
C PHE A 729 -48.77 34.86 -16.48
N GLN A 730 -49.14 36.08 -16.05
CA GLN A 730 -49.00 37.29 -16.89
C GLN A 730 -47.72 38.10 -16.60
N CYS A 731 -46.62 37.41 -16.32
CA CYS A 731 -45.39 38.03 -15.81
C CYS A 731 -44.78 39.06 -16.77
N VAL A 732 -44.85 38.83 -18.09
CA VAL A 732 -44.33 39.76 -19.10
C VAL A 732 -44.96 41.16 -19.05
N GLY A 733 -46.17 41.26 -18.49
CA GLY A 733 -46.87 42.52 -18.23
C GLY A 733 -46.62 43.13 -16.83
N CYS A 734 -45.90 42.46 -15.93
CA CYS A 734 -45.70 42.97 -14.57
C CYS A 734 -44.53 43.96 -14.50
N PRO A 735 -44.65 45.12 -13.81
CA PRO A 735 -43.51 46.02 -13.55
C PRO A 735 -42.38 45.37 -12.73
N SER A 736 -42.72 44.39 -11.88
CA SER A 736 -41.76 43.70 -11.00
C SER A 736 -41.07 42.51 -11.68
N TYR A 737 -41.30 42.28 -12.98
CA TYR A 737 -40.71 41.20 -13.75
C TYR A 737 -39.43 41.64 -14.46
N HIS A 738 -38.34 40.91 -14.18
CA HIS A 738 -37.00 41.25 -14.63
C HIS A 738 -36.32 40.06 -15.34
N PRO A 739 -36.56 39.85 -16.64
CA PRO A 739 -35.89 38.81 -17.41
C PRO A 739 -34.47 39.19 -17.81
N ASP A 740 -33.69 38.18 -18.18
CA ASP A 740 -32.31 38.32 -18.64
C ASP A 740 -32.04 37.39 -19.86
N PRO A 741 -30.94 37.61 -20.62
CA PRO A 741 -30.64 36.84 -21.83
C PRO A 741 -30.57 35.32 -21.65
N SER A 742 -30.34 34.81 -20.42
CA SER A 742 -30.28 33.37 -20.18
C SER A 742 -31.61 32.64 -20.41
N TYR A 743 -32.72 33.38 -20.45
CA TYR A 743 -34.08 32.86 -20.70
C TYR A 743 -34.53 32.92 -22.16
N LEU A 744 -33.73 33.48 -23.08
CA LEU A 744 -34.10 33.66 -24.49
C LEU A 744 -34.66 32.38 -25.16
N PRO A 745 -33.98 31.21 -25.10
CA PRO A 745 -34.50 30.00 -25.72
C PRO A 745 -35.85 29.55 -25.13
N ALA A 746 -36.01 29.68 -23.80
CA ALA A 746 -37.22 29.27 -23.10
C ALA A 746 -38.42 30.18 -23.42
N MET A 747 -38.19 31.48 -23.60
CA MET A 747 -39.22 32.40 -24.08
C MET A 747 -39.64 32.10 -25.52
N GLU A 748 -38.69 31.73 -26.38
CA GLU A 748 -38.99 31.35 -27.77
C GLU A 748 -39.79 30.05 -27.86
N ASP A 749 -39.44 29.05 -27.03
CA ASP A 749 -40.24 27.83 -26.87
C ASP A 749 -41.66 28.15 -26.38
N HIS A 750 -41.78 29.05 -25.41
CA HIS A 750 -43.08 29.45 -24.90
C HIS A 750 -43.93 30.17 -25.96
N ILE A 751 -43.33 31.04 -26.78
CA ILE A 751 -44.01 31.67 -27.92
C ILE A 751 -44.52 30.60 -28.91
N ARG A 752 -43.71 29.57 -29.20
CA ARG A 752 -44.15 28.44 -30.06
C ARG A 752 -45.33 27.69 -29.45
N GLN A 753 -45.28 27.43 -28.14
CA GLN A 753 -46.37 26.76 -27.41
C GLN A 753 -47.65 27.59 -27.41
N LEU A 754 -47.56 28.89 -27.13
CA LEU A 754 -48.70 29.82 -27.14
C LEU A 754 -49.35 29.89 -28.53
N ARG A 755 -48.55 29.91 -29.61
CA ARG A 755 -49.09 29.87 -30.98
C ARG A 755 -49.88 28.60 -31.25
N ALA A 756 -49.35 27.44 -30.87
CA ALA A 756 -50.04 26.16 -31.01
C ALA A 756 -51.31 26.07 -30.14
N GLN A 757 -51.28 26.65 -28.92
CA GLN A 757 -52.46 26.73 -28.05
C GLN A 757 -53.52 27.67 -28.62
N ARG A 758 -53.11 28.80 -29.19
CA ARG A 758 -53.98 29.77 -29.85
C ARG A 758 -54.66 29.20 -31.08
N GLU A 759 -53.94 28.44 -31.91
CA GLU A 759 -54.55 27.71 -33.03
C GLU A 759 -55.61 26.71 -32.56
N LYS A 760 -55.33 25.95 -31.50
CA LYS A 760 -56.32 25.04 -30.90
C LYS A 760 -57.53 25.78 -30.32
N ALA A 761 -57.32 26.91 -29.64
CA ALA A 761 -58.40 27.72 -29.07
C ALA A 761 -59.34 28.25 -30.16
N VAL A 762 -58.81 28.68 -31.31
CA VAL A 762 -59.62 29.07 -32.47
C VAL A 762 -60.39 27.88 -33.06
N MET A 763 -59.76 26.71 -33.17
CA MET A 763 -60.43 25.49 -33.66
C MET A 763 -61.53 24.99 -32.71
N MET A 764 -61.42 25.31 -31.42
CA MET A 764 -62.40 24.96 -30.39
C MET A 764 -63.52 25.99 -30.23
N ASP A 765 -63.54 27.05 -31.04
CA ASP A 765 -64.50 28.17 -30.96
C ASP A 765 -64.56 28.81 -29.56
N VAL A 766 -63.39 28.99 -28.95
CA VAL A 766 -63.26 29.65 -27.63
C VAL A 766 -63.53 31.15 -27.78
N ASP A 767 -64.19 31.76 -26.80
CA ASP A 767 -64.52 33.19 -26.76
C ASP A 767 -63.38 34.12 -27.17
N GLU A 768 -63.73 35.18 -27.91
CA GLU A 768 -62.79 36.14 -28.52
C GLU A 768 -61.79 36.74 -27.51
N PHE A 769 -62.23 37.01 -26.27
CA PHE A 769 -61.36 37.61 -25.26
C PHE A 769 -60.19 36.70 -24.86
N VAL A 770 -60.35 35.37 -24.95
CA VAL A 770 -59.30 34.39 -24.63
C VAL A 770 -58.27 34.36 -25.75
N VAL A 771 -58.73 34.31 -27.00
CA VAL A 771 -57.86 34.33 -28.19
C VAL A 771 -57.08 35.65 -28.24
N ARG A 772 -57.75 36.78 -27.98
CA ARG A 772 -57.11 38.10 -27.88
C ARG A 772 -56.03 38.14 -26.80
N ASN A 773 -56.29 37.58 -25.60
CA ASN A 773 -55.29 37.51 -24.54
C ASN A 773 -54.05 36.69 -24.97
N MET A 774 -54.23 35.57 -25.67
CA MET A 774 -53.09 34.78 -26.20
C MET A 774 -52.30 35.56 -27.25
N ASP A 775 -52.97 36.29 -28.16
CA ASP A 775 -52.31 37.13 -29.17
C ASP A 775 -51.51 38.27 -28.51
N GLU A 776 -52.06 38.91 -27.48
CA GLU A 776 -51.37 39.94 -26.69
C GLU A 776 -50.16 39.37 -25.92
N GLU A 777 -50.28 38.17 -25.36
CA GLU A 777 -49.19 37.49 -24.64
C GLU A 777 -48.05 37.10 -25.59
N ILE A 778 -48.37 36.54 -26.75
CA ILE A 778 -47.40 36.23 -27.83
C ILE A 778 -46.67 37.51 -28.25
N ALA A 779 -47.39 38.61 -28.47
CA ALA A 779 -46.80 39.88 -28.87
C ALA A 779 -45.87 40.45 -27.79
N ALA A 780 -46.26 40.35 -26.52
CA ALA A 780 -45.48 40.83 -25.38
C ALA A 780 -44.16 40.05 -25.21
N TYR A 781 -44.20 38.72 -25.28
CA TYR A 781 -42.99 37.88 -25.21
C TYR A 781 -42.10 38.06 -26.44
N LYS A 782 -42.68 38.14 -27.65
CA LYS A 782 -41.89 38.38 -28.87
C LYS A 782 -41.13 39.71 -28.79
N LYS A 783 -41.82 40.78 -28.39
CA LYS A 783 -41.20 42.10 -28.17
C LYS A 783 -40.03 42.02 -27.17
N ARG A 784 -40.17 41.23 -26.11
CA ARG A 784 -39.11 41.04 -25.11
C ARG A 784 -37.90 40.31 -25.68
N VAL A 785 -38.14 39.23 -26.44
CA VAL A 785 -37.09 38.44 -27.08
C VAL A 785 -36.31 39.30 -28.07
N ASP A 786 -37.01 40.06 -28.92
CA ASP A 786 -36.38 40.94 -29.91
C ASP A 786 -35.50 41.99 -29.21
N GLN A 787 -35.99 42.64 -28.15
CA GLN A 787 -35.22 43.62 -27.37
C GLN A 787 -33.94 43.03 -26.73
N MET A 788 -34.02 41.83 -26.14
CA MET A 788 -32.85 41.19 -25.53
C MET A 788 -31.85 40.70 -26.58
N ARG A 789 -32.31 40.26 -27.76
CA ARG A 789 -31.44 39.89 -28.88
C ARG A 789 -30.69 41.11 -29.42
N ASP A 790 -31.37 42.23 -29.61
CA ASP A 790 -30.76 43.48 -30.06
C ASP A 790 -29.68 43.96 -29.06
N GLN A 791 -29.95 43.82 -27.76
CA GLN A 791 -28.98 44.13 -26.71
C GLN A 791 -27.74 43.24 -26.75
N VAL A 792 -27.92 41.92 -26.89
CA VAL A 792 -26.79 40.98 -27.00
C VAL A 792 -26.00 41.20 -28.29
N ALA A 793 -26.68 41.52 -29.41
CA ALA A 793 -26.04 41.82 -30.68
C ALA A 793 -25.22 43.12 -30.65
N ALA A 794 -25.62 44.09 -29.83
CA ALA A 794 -24.93 45.36 -29.65
C ALA A 794 -23.70 45.29 -28.71
N MET A 795 -23.53 44.19 -27.96
CA MET A 795 -22.36 43.97 -27.09
C MET A 795 -21.08 43.76 -27.89
N ASP A 796 -19.93 44.11 -27.29
CA ASP A 796 -18.63 43.76 -27.85
C ASP A 796 -18.45 42.21 -27.90
N PRO A 797 -17.56 41.69 -28.75
CA PRO A 797 -17.40 40.23 -28.90
C PRO A 797 -17.03 39.49 -27.61
N GLN A 798 -16.24 40.10 -26.72
CA GLN A 798 -15.77 39.47 -25.48
C GLN A 798 -16.87 39.49 -24.41
N GLU A 799 -17.62 40.59 -24.30
CA GLU A 799 -18.79 40.69 -23.42
C GLU A 799 -19.88 39.72 -23.86
N ARG A 800 -20.14 39.62 -25.18
CA ARG A 800 -21.11 38.69 -25.75
C ARG A 800 -20.77 37.25 -25.43
N GLU A 801 -19.52 36.83 -25.62
CA GLU A 801 -19.05 35.49 -25.28
C GLU A 801 -19.28 35.18 -23.79
N ARG A 802 -18.91 36.10 -22.88
CA ARG A 802 -19.16 35.96 -21.43
C ARG A 802 -20.65 35.80 -21.10
N VAL A 803 -21.52 36.57 -21.75
CA VAL A 803 -22.99 36.49 -21.55
C VAL A 803 -23.55 35.18 -22.08
N GLU A 804 -23.06 34.68 -23.22
CA GLU A 804 -23.47 33.40 -23.81
C GLU A 804 -23.03 32.21 -22.94
N GLU A 805 -21.79 32.23 -22.43
CA GLU A 805 -21.26 31.23 -21.51
C GLU A 805 -22.03 31.23 -20.18
N ALA A 806 -22.22 32.39 -19.56
CA ALA A 806 -23.00 32.53 -18.34
C ALA A 806 -24.45 32.06 -18.54
N SER A 807 -25.04 32.36 -19.70
CA SER A 807 -26.37 31.87 -20.09
C SER A 807 -26.40 30.35 -20.19
N ALA A 808 -25.39 29.72 -20.79
CA ALA A 808 -25.29 28.27 -20.89
C ALA A 808 -25.17 27.61 -19.50
N VAL A 809 -24.35 28.18 -18.61
CA VAL A 809 -24.21 27.71 -17.22
C VAL A 809 -25.56 27.79 -16.48
N LEU A 810 -26.24 28.94 -16.52
CA LEU A 810 -27.52 29.12 -15.82
C LEU A 810 -28.64 28.22 -16.39
N ARG A 811 -28.66 27.98 -17.71
CA ARG A 811 -29.58 27.00 -18.31
C ARG A 811 -29.32 25.58 -17.80
N LYS A 812 -28.05 25.15 -17.72
CA LYS A 812 -27.67 23.85 -17.15
C LYS A 812 -28.06 23.75 -15.66
N VAL A 813 -27.87 24.81 -14.87
CA VAL A 813 -28.32 24.86 -13.45
C VAL A 813 -29.83 24.63 -13.36
N ARG A 814 -30.64 25.33 -14.17
CA ARG A 814 -32.11 25.21 -14.15
C ARG A 814 -32.59 23.83 -14.60
N ALA A 815 -31.97 23.26 -15.63
CA ALA A 815 -32.28 21.90 -16.09
C ALA A 815 -31.99 20.84 -15.00
N ALA A 816 -30.86 20.97 -14.30
CA ALA A 816 -30.50 20.09 -13.19
C ALA A 816 -31.44 20.22 -11.98
N GLN A 817 -32.00 21.42 -11.74
CA GLN A 817 -33.02 21.64 -10.71
C GLN A 817 -34.39 21.08 -11.11
N ALA A 818 -34.76 21.14 -12.39
CA ALA A 818 -36.01 20.58 -12.90
C ALA A 818 -36.08 19.05 -12.71
N GLY A 819 -34.95 18.35 -12.89
CA GLY A 819 -34.85 16.89 -12.69
C GLY A 819 -34.90 16.41 -11.23
N ARG A 820 -34.79 17.31 -10.24
CA ARG A 820 -34.81 16.97 -8.79
C ARG A 820 -36.18 17.19 -8.12
N GLY A 821 -37.25 17.26 -8.90
CA GLY A 821 -38.60 17.50 -8.39
C GLY A 821 -39.01 18.97 -8.43
N ALA A 822 -38.81 19.63 -9.57
CA ALA A 822 -39.61 20.81 -9.84
C ALA A 822 -41.07 20.35 -10.00
N VAL A 823 -41.90 20.79 -9.06
CA VAL A 823 -43.36 20.80 -9.20
C VAL A 823 -43.67 21.37 -10.58
N ALA A 824 -44.17 20.54 -11.49
CA ALA A 824 -44.80 21.02 -12.70
C ALA A 824 -45.80 22.10 -12.26
N LEU A 825 -45.72 23.29 -12.86
CA LEU A 825 -46.71 24.34 -12.63
C LEU A 825 -48.09 23.68 -12.62
N PRO A 826 -48.91 23.84 -11.56
CA PRO A 826 -50.22 23.23 -11.54
C PRO A 826 -51.03 23.89 -12.65
N MET A 827 -51.11 23.20 -13.78
CA MET A 827 -52.21 23.33 -14.71
C MET A 827 -53.48 23.11 -13.87
N PRO A 828 -54.49 23.99 -13.95
CA PRO A 828 -55.71 23.83 -13.18
C PRO A 828 -56.34 22.48 -13.54
N VAL A 829 -56.31 21.54 -12.58
CA VAL A 829 -57.05 20.29 -12.68
C VAL A 829 -58.53 20.66 -12.58
N VAL A 830 -59.26 20.53 -13.68
CA VAL A 830 -60.71 20.55 -13.66
C VAL A 830 -61.16 19.37 -12.80
N ARG A 831 -61.52 19.64 -11.53
CA ARG A 831 -62.19 18.66 -10.69
C ARG A 831 -63.54 18.36 -11.33
N ARG A 832 -63.73 17.14 -11.82
CA ARG A 832 -65.08 16.64 -12.11
C ARG A 832 -65.91 16.69 -10.83
N PRO A 833 -67.17 17.15 -10.87
CA PRO A 833 -68.05 17.07 -9.71
C PRO A 833 -68.19 15.61 -9.30
N ARG A 834 -68.02 15.36 -8.00
CA ARG A 834 -68.37 14.09 -7.38
C ARG A 834 -69.89 13.98 -7.50
N VAL A 835 -70.36 13.01 -8.27
CA VAL A 835 -71.77 12.63 -8.27
C VAL A 835 -71.97 11.88 -6.96
N ASP A 836 -72.59 12.55 -5.99
CA ASP A 836 -73.12 11.90 -4.80
C ASP A 836 -74.32 11.06 -5.23
N GLY A 837 -74.08 9.78 -5.49
CA GLY A 837 -75.12 8.76 -5.62
C GLY A 837 -75.48 8.23 -4.24
N ALA A 838 -76.58 8.72 -3.70
CA ALA A 838 -77.33 8.03 -2.65
C ALA A 838 -78.16 6.90 -3.28
N GLY A 839 -78.18 5.72 -2.66
CA GLY A 839 -79.28 4.76 -2.81
C GLY A 839 -78.88 3.29 -3.00
N ALA A 840 -79.24 2.49 -1.99
CA ALA A 840 -79.27 1.02 -1.85
C ALA A 840 -77.96 0.31 -1.47
#